data_AF-A0AB36YJH5-F1
#
_entry.id   AF-A0AB36YJH5-F1
#
_cell.length_a   1.000
_cell.length_b   1.000
_cell.length_c   1.000
_cell.angle_alpha   90.00
_cell.angle_beta   90.00
_cell.angle_gamma   90.00
#
_symmetry.space_group_name_H-M   'P 1'
#
loop_
_entity.id
_entity.type
_entity.pdbx_description
1 polymer ?
#
loop_
_entity_poly.entity_id
_entity_poly.type
_entity_poly.pdbx_seq_one_letter_code
_entity_poly.pdbx_strand_id
1 'polypeptide(L)'
;PDYMVPTHILQVQAWPVTANGKLDRKALPKPDNSALQQAYRAPQTPLEQHVAGIWQEVLGLERVGLGDHFFELGGHSLLATQAVSRMRKLPGVQVTLRDLFDHPVLERLLAALGGAGKAATAHGVELLAHGEKATAPLSLMQRRLWVAEQLSGGSAAYGMPLALRLQGPLQVEVLRNSLNALAQRHEVLRTAYVQDDEGDPLALIADRIEVDIALDDWSGFSPQEQQRCIAEATLANASTPIALEHAPLLRCRLARLADQEHVLFFTMHHIISDGWSMGVLVRDLVEIYRHSAPGQTHLLAPLPLQYSDFALWQQALEQAGELQRQASYWQQALAGHTGRLELPLEQPRSEQASHAGGAVDFSLSPALTDALGQFAAKAGVTLYSTLLAAFQWLMHQTSGAHDVLVGADTAGRQHSELEGLIGFFVNVLPLRSRVSDGLAFGDFVQGTQRTLLAALEHQDLPFDMIVEAHGAPRVRGMNPLVQVLFVMNNLPVRSEALADITVQALPAPALYSKFDMALFIEQEAGQLSGNWQFATTLFRQEHIQRLVSAWIAMLEQIVSVQDMRWQAMNVPLQGGGLAGSTPVSAPTSKADKLGKFLKRSAGATAAAPPRAAVRESLLVPGQLFPLLVEPGDASIDLIEWVRNNRPLVERKLGEHAGILFRGFALEGIQGFEAFAEAVQPGLYGQYGDLPKKEGGKNTYRSTPYPENKMILFHNESAHQDSWPRKQMFYCEQPSPVGGATPVVDCRLMYEKLPQALRQTLEDKGLLYVRTFADKLDVPWQHFFRTDDRAEVEARCRAAGIEWRWLDNDELQTRTRCPAIITHPITGARSFFNQVQLHHIYWLEPDAREDLLAMFGLERMPRHVYFGDGSPIPDQDMQLIGELYEACAVRFQWQKGDVILVDNMLAAHARDPYEGPRKIVVAMGDMFDRAALEAAAAMQVMATEEAQG
;
A
#
# COMPACT_ATOMS: atom_id res chain seq x y z
N PRO A 1 -15.38 -40.77 3.58
CA PRO A 1 -15.81 -39.67 2.69
C PRO A 1 -17.15 -40.00 2.02
N ASP A 2 -17.92 -38.98 1.62
CA ASP A 2 -19.26 -39.17 1.02
C ASP A 2 -19.22 -39.98 -0.28
N TYR A 3 -18.13 -39.89 -1.06
CA TYR A 3 -17.93 -40.73 -2.26
C TYR A 3 -17.68 -42.22 -1.94
N MET A 4 -17.38 -42.59 -0.68
CA MET A 4 -17.22 -43.97 -0.22
C MET A 4 -18.45 -44.54 0.48
N VAL A 5 -19.46 -43.71 0.79
CA VAL A 5 -20.74 -44.19 1.29
C VAL A 5 -21.56 -44.67 0.09
N PRO A 6 -21.98 -45.94 0.02
CA PRO A 6 -22.79 -46.42 -1.09
C PRO A 6 -24.06 -45.58 -1.20
N THR A 7 -24.28 -44.96 -2.36
CA THR A 7 -25.50 -44.18 -2.66
C THR A 7 -26.77 -45.00 -2.49
N HIS A 8 -26.69 -46.33 -2.52
CA HIS A 8 -27.79 -47.23 -2.20
C HIS A 8 -27.29 -48.40 -1.36
N ILE A 9 -28.04 -48.74 -0.31
CA ILE A 9 -27.84 -49.95 0.48
C ILE A 9 -29.07 -50.84 0.26
N LEU A 10 -28.90 -51.94 -0.48
CA LEU A 10 -29.97 -52.88 -0.81
C LEU A 10 -29.83 -54.13 0.05
N GLN A 11 -30.82 -54.40 0.89
CA GLN A 11 -30.89 -55.66 1.63
C GLN A 11 -31.35 -56.77 0.70
N VAL A 12 -30.53 -57.81 0.54
CA VAL A 12 -30.89 -59.05 -0.16
C VAL A 12 -31.05 -60.19 0.84
N GLN A 13 -32.00 -61.09 0.59
CA GLN A 13 -32.18 -62.27 1.45
C GLN A 13 -31.05 -63.29 1.28
N ALA A 14 -30.45 -63.36 0.08
CA ALA A 14 -29.30 -64.21 -0.22
C ALA A 14 -28.46 -63.59 -1.34
N TRP A 15 -27.15 -63.81 -1.32
CA TRP A 15 -26.23 -63.35 -2.35
C TRP A 15 -26.35 -64.28 -3.58
N PRO A 16 -26.71 -63.78 -4.77
CA PRO A 16 -26.75 -64.63 -5.96
C PRO A 16 -25.33 -65.06 -6.31
N VAL A 17 -25.12 -66.35 -6.53
CA VAL A 17 -23.81 -66.91 -6.89
C VAL A 17 -23.89 -67.63 -8.23
N THR A 18 -22.83 -67.51 -9.01
CA THR A 18 -22.60 -68.31 -10.22
C THR A 18 -22.42 -69.78 -9.88
N ALA A 19 -22.50 -70.66 -10.89
CA ALA A 19 -22.26 -72.11 -10.73
C ALA A 19 -20.89 -72.45 -10.08
N ASN A 20 -19.93 -71.53 -10.13
CA ASN A 20 -18.59 -71.67 -9.53
C ASN A 20 -18.48 -71.06 -8.12
N GLY A 21 -19.60 -70.71 -7.47
CA GLY A 21 -19.64 -70.17 -6.11
C GLY A 21 -19.19 -68.71 -5.96
N LYS A 22 -18.93 -67.99 -7.05
CA LYS A 22 -18.61 -66.55 -7.03
C LYS A 22 -19.87 -65.71 -7.14
N LEU A 23 -19.89 -64.53 -6.51
CA LEU A 23 -20.98 -63.56 -6.60
C LEU A 23 -21.34 -63.23 -8.06
N ASP A 24 -22.60 -63.47 -8.44
CA ASP A 24 -23.13 -63.05 -9.74
C ASP A 24 -23.62 -61.60 -9.65
N ARG A 25 -22.71 -60.67 -10.00
CA ARG A 25 -22.98 -59.23 -9.97
C ARG A 25 -24.11 -58.80 -10.91
N LYS A 26 -24.40 -59.56 -11.97
CA LYS A 26 -25.47 -59.21 -12.94
C LYS A 26 -26.86 -59.57 -12.43
N ALA A 27 -26.94 -60.55 -11.52
CA ALA A 27 -28.18 -61.01 -10.92
C ALA A 27 -28.56 -60.25 -9.63
N LEU A 28 -27.72 -59.31 -9.17
CA LEU A 28 -28.06 -58.45 -8.04
C LEU A 28 -29.23 -57.51 -8.39
N PRO A 29 -30.16 -57.25 -7.46
CA PRO A 29 -31.23 -56.29 -7.65
C PRO A 29 -30.64 -54.92 -8.02
N LYS A 30 -31.21 -54.29 -9.05
CA LYS A 30 -30.83 -52.92 -9.41
C LYS A 30 -31.46 -51.95 -8.42
N PRO A 31 -30.74 -50.90 -7.98
CA PRO A 31 -31.33 -49.85 -7.16
C PRO A 31 -32.46 -49.15 -7.92
N ASP A 32 -33.57 -48.92 -7.24
CA ASP A 32 -34.63 -48.04 -7.75
C ASP A 32 -34.24 -46.59 -7.46
N ASN A 33 -33.81 -45.88 -8.51
CA ASN A 33 -33.34 -44.49 -8.43
C ASN A 33 -34.46 -43.49 -8.04
N SER A 34 -35.72 -43.94 -7.90
CA SER A 34 -36.81 -43.07 -7.44
C SER A 34 -36.72 -42.70 -5.95
N ALA A 35 -36.08 -43.54 -5.12
CA ALA A 35 -36.03 -43.37 -3.66
C ALA A 35 -34.82 -42.55 -3.15
N LEU A 36 -33.81 -42.30 -4.00
CA LEU A 36 -32.66 -41.42 -3.70
C LEU A 36 -33.00 -39.93 -3.71
N GLN A 37 -34.26 -39.60 -4.03
CA GLN A 37 -34.84 -38.29 -3.81
C GLN A 37 -35.00 -38.04 -2.29
N GLN A 38 -33.93 -37.70 -1.57
CA GLN A 38 -34.07 -36.48 -0.77
C GLN A 38 -34.45 -35.40 -1.79
N ALA A 39 -35.72 -35.03 -1.78
CA ALA A 39 -36.44 -34.55 -2.95
C ALA A 39 -35.64 -33.53 -3.76
N TYR A 40 -35.03 -33.97 -4.88
CA TYR A 40 -34.54 -33.04 -5.89
C TYR A 40 -35.76 -32.24 -6.34
N ARG A 41 -35.88 -31.05 -5.77
CA ARG A 41 -36.91 -30.10 -6.09
C ARG A 41 -36.29 -29.14 -7.07
N ALA A 42 -36.65 -29.32 -8.33
CA ALA A 42 -36.17 -28.46 -9.39
C ALA A 42 -36.58 -27.00 -9.11
N PRO A 43 -35.69 -26.03 -9.38
CA PRO A 43 -36.02 -24.62 -9.47
C PRO A 43 -37.25 -24.38 -10.37
N GLN A 44 -38.31 -23.79 -9.82
CA GLN A 44 -39.59 -23.56 -10.50
C GLN A 44 -39.73 -22.12 -11.00
N THR A 45 -39.35 -21.14 -10.19
CA THR A 45 -39.47 -19.72 -10.56
C THR A 45 -38.27 -19.25 -11.39
N PRO A 46 -38.41 -18.17 -12.19
CA PRO A 46 -37.27 -17.61 -12.92
C PRO A 46 -36.11 -17.23 -11.99
N LEU A 47 -36.40 -16.67 -10.81
CA LEU A 47 -35.36 -16.33 -9.84
C LEU A 47 -34.65 -17.58 -9.31
N GLU A 48 -35.41 -18.62 -8.94
CA GLU A 48 -34.84 -19.91 -8.53
C GLU A 48 -33.92 -20.49 -9.59
N GLN A 49 -34.33 -20.45 -10.86
CA GLN A 49 -33.55 -20.98 -11.98
C GLN A 49 -32.25 -20.20 -12.20
N HIS A 50 -32.28 -18.87 -12.13
CA HIS A 50 -31.07 -18.06 -12.26
C HIS A 50 -30.10 -18.29 -11.09
N VAL A 51 -30.58 -18.32 -9.84
CA VAL A 51 -29.71 -18.53 -8.68
C VAL A 51 -29.13 -19.96 -8.67
N ALA A 52 -29.93 -20.97 -9.00
CA ALA A 52 -29.44 -22.34 -9.17
C ALA A 52 -28.39 -22.44 -10.30
N GLY A 53 -28.61 -21.74 -11.42
CA GLY A 53 -27.65 -21.63 -12.52
C GLY A 53 -26.31 -21.04 -12.08
N ILE A 54 -26.34 -20.00 -11.25
CA ILE A 54 -25.13 -19.40 -10.66
C ILE A 54 -24.40 -20.42 -9.78
N TRP A 55 -25.12 -21.17 -8.93
CA TRP A 55 -24.49 -22.21 -8.10
C TRP A 55 -23.91 -23.35 -8.94
N GLN A 56 -24.59 -23.77 -10.01
CA GLN A 56 -24.07 -24.78 -10.95
C GLN A 56 -22.76 -24.33 -11.59
N GLU A 57 -22.69 -23.09 -12.07
CA GLU A 57 -21.50 -22.52 -12.69
C GLU A 57 -20.34 -22.43 -11.68
N VAL A 58 -20.59 -21.84 -10.51
CA VAL A 58 -19.56 -21.59 -9.49
C VAL A 58 -19.05 -22.89 -8.85
N LEU A 59 -19.92 -23.86 -8.60
CA LEU A 59 -19.56 -25.13 -7.97
C LEU A 59 -19.11 -26.19 -9.00
N GLY A 60 -19.27 -25.92 -10.30
CA GLY A 60 -18.94 -26.87 -11.36
C GLY A 60 -19.85 -28.11 -11.37
N LEU A 61 -21.13 -27.94 -11.04
CA LEU A 61 -22.11 -29.03 -10.91
C LEU A 61 -23.11 -29.04 -12.06
N GLU A 62 -23.49 -30.24 -12.53
CA GLU A 62 -24.51 -30.37 -13.57
C GLU A 62 -25.90 -29.92 -13.11
N ARG A 63 -26.23 -30.12 -11.82
CA ARG A 63 -27.57 -29.87 -11.26
C ARG A 63 -27.46 -29.35 -9.82
N VAL A 64 -28.28 -28.36 -9.50
CA VAL A 64 -28.52 -27.85 -8.14
C VAL A 64 -30.04 -27.79 -7.91
N GLY A 65 -30.51 -28.38 -6.82
CA GLY A 65 -31.89 -28.39 -6.37
C GLY A 65 -32.17 -27.38 -5.25
N LEU A 66 -33.45 -27.09 -5.01
CA LEU A 66 -33.89 -26.14 -3.97
C LEU A 66 -33.47 -26.55 -2.54
N GLY A 67 -33.34 -27.85 -2.29
CA GLY A 67 -32.93 -28.38 -0.98
C GLY A 67 -31.42 -28.43 -0.76
N ASP A 68 -30.62 -28.09 -1.77
CA ASP A 68 -29.17 -28.28 -1.72
C ASP A 68 -28.50 -27.20 -0.86
N HIS A 69 -27.44 -27.61 -0.15
CA HIS A 69 -26.66 -26.76 0.73
C HIS A 69 -25.32 -26.36 0.10
N PHE A 70 -25.07 -25.05 -0.05
CA PHE A 70 -23.93 -24.50 -0.79
C PHE A 70 -22.58 -25.09 -0.37
N PHE A 71 -22.33 -25.15 0.94
CA PHE A 71 -21.05 -25.63 1.48
C PHE A 71 -20.92 -27.15 1.51
N GLU A 72 -22.04 -27.89 1.48
CA GLU A 72 -22.01 -29.36 1.38
C GLU A 72 -21.72 -29.79 -0.07
N LEU A 73 -22.10 -28.96 -1.03
CA LEU A 73 -21.77 -29.10 -2.44
C LEU A 73 -20.32 -28.69 -2.80
N GLY A 74 -19.46 -28.48 -1.80
CA GLY A 74 -18.06 -28.09 -2.02
C GLY A 74 -17.80 -26.58 -2.08
N GLY A 75 -18.82 -25.75 -1.81
CA GLY A 75 -18.65 -24.31 -1.70
C GLY A 75 -17.69 -23.91 -0.58
N HIS A 76 -16.85 -22.90 -0.82
CA HIS A 76 -16.00 -22.25 0.18
C HIS A 76 -16.10 -20.73 0.08
N SER A 77 -15.48 -19.98 1.00
CA SER A 77 -15.66 -18.51 1.12
C SER A 77 -15.41 -17.72 -0.18
N LEU A 78 -14.47 -18.19 -1.01
CA LEU A 78 -14.19 -17.60 -2.32
C LEU A 78 -15.32 -17.86 -3.33
N LEU A 79 -15.75 -19.12 -3.48
CA LEU A 79 -16.91 -19.48 -4.32
C LEU A 79 -18.19 -18.78 -3.83
N ALA A 80 -18.36 -18.64 -2.51
CA ALA A 80 -19.47 -17.91 -1.91
C ALA A 80 -19.46 -16.42 -2.32
N THR A 81 -18.29 -15.78 -2.29
CA THR A 81 -18.11 -14.39 -2.74
C THR A 81 -18.44 -14.26 -4.23
N GLN A 82 -17.98 -15.20 -5.07
CA GLN A 82 -18.26 -15.24 -6.50
C GLN A 82 -19.76 -15.44 -6.79
N ALA A 83 -20.41 -16.35 -6.09
CA ALA A 83 -21.85 -16.59 -6.21
C ALA A 83 -22.65 -15.33 -5.83
N VAL A 84 -22.30 -14.69 -4.71
CA VAL A 84 -22.93 -13.43 -4.26
C VAL A 84 -22.75 -12.31 -5.28
N SER A 85 -21.55 -12.18 -5.86
CA SER A 85 -21.27 -11.19 -6.91
C SER A 85 -22.15 -11.40 -8.15
N ARG A 86 -22.23 -12.64 -8.66
CA ARG A 86 -23.11 -12.99 -9.80
C ARG A 86 -24.58 -12.78 -9.45
N MET A 87 -25.01 -13.15 -8.25
CA MET A 87 -26.41 -12.99 -7.81
C MET A 87 -26.84 -11.51 -7.73
N ARG A 88 -25.96 -10.59 -7.31
CA ARG A 88 -26.24 -9.14 -7.26
C ARG A 88 -26.52 -8.51 -8.63
N LYS A 89 -26.11 -9.17 -9.72
CA LYS A 89 -26.42 -8.72 -11.08
C LYS A 89 -27.86 -9.03 -11.51
N LEU A 90 -28.54 -9.91 -10.77
CA LEU A 90 -29.93 -10.24 -11.06
C LEU A 90 -30.85 -9.09 -10.62
N PRO A 91 -31.82 -8.68 -11.47
CA PRO A 91 -32.73 -7.58 -11.13
C PRO A 91 -33.50 -7.86 -9.83
N GLY A 92 -33.44 -6.90 -8.90
CA GLY A 92 -34.18 -6.97 -7.63
C GLY A 92 -33.60 -7.93 -6.58
N VAL A 93 -32.41 -8.50 -6.82
CA VAL A 93 -31.74 -9.38 -5.85
C VAL A 93 -30.72 -8.59 -5.04
N GLN A 94 -30.96 -8.51 -3.73
CA GLN A 94 -30.00 -7.95 -2.77
C GLN A 94 -29.52 -9.06 -1.85
N VAL A 95 -28.24 -9.41 -1.96
CA VAL A 95 -27.64 -10.50 -1.20
C VAL A 95 -26.27 -10.08 -0.66
N THR A 96 -26.02 -10.38 0.60
CA THR A 96 -24.71 -10.24 1.25
C THR A 96 -24.03 -11.61 1.38
N LEU A 97 -22.71 -11.61 1.60
CA LEU A 97 -21.99 -12.84 1.92
C LEU A 97 -22.59 -13.50 3.17
N ARG A 98 -22.93 -12.70 4.18
CA ARG A 98 -23.61 -13.14 5.39
C ARG A 98 -24.95 -13.83 5.10
N ASP A 99 -25.79 -13.30 4.22
CA ASP A 99 -27.08 -13.94 3.90
C ASP A 99 -26.89 -15.37 3.35
N LEU A 100 -25.86 -15.62 2.54
CA LEU A 100 -25.53 -16.96 2.04
C LEU A 100 -25.03 -17.90 3.15
N PHE A 101 -24.27 -17.38 4.13
CA PHE A 101 -23.81 -18.16 5.28
C PHE A 101 -24.92 -18.44 6.31
N ASP A 102 -25.82 -17.48 6.53
CA ASP A 102 -26.96 -17.62 7.44
C ASP A 102 -28.06 -18.50 6.82
N HIS A 103 -28.16 -18.51 5.49
CA HIS A 103 -29.13 -19.30 4.72
C HIS A 103 -28.45 -20.11 3.61
N PRO A 104 -27.66 -21.14 3.96
CA PRO A 104 -26.85 -21.89 3.01
C PRO A 104 -27.62 -22.88 2.14
N VAL A 105 -28.91 -23.07 2.41
CA VAL A 105 -29.81 -23.92 1.60
C VAL A 105 -30.52 -23.04 0.56
N LEU A 106 -30.49 -23.42 -0.72
CA LEU A 106 -30.97 -22.59 -1.82
C LEU A 106 -32.40 -22.04 -1.59
N GLU A 107 -33.35 -22.87 -1.18
CA GLU A 107 -34.73 -22.45 -0.87
C GLU A 107 -34.80 -21.43 0.26
N ARG A 108 -33.98 -21.61 1.32
CA ARG A 108 -33.95 -20.69 2.46
C ARG A 108 -33.32 -19.36 2.08
N LEU A 109 -32.26 -19.38 1.27
CA LEU A 109 -31.65 -18.19 0.71
C LEU A 109 -32.69 -17.39 -0.07
N LEU A 110 -33.37 -18.02 -1.02
CA LEU A 110 -34.39 -17.39 -1.86
C LEU A 110 -35.57 -16.84 -1.04
N ALA A 111 -36.00 -17.56 0.00
CA ALA A 111 -37.02 -17.06 0.92
C ALA A 111 -36.56 -15.81 1.69
N ALA A 112 -35.30 -15.77 2.14
CA ALA A 112 -34.71 -14.61 2.80
C ALA A 112 -34.57 -13.41 1.85
N LEU A 113 -34.28 -13.65 0.57
CA LEU A 113 -34.21 -12.62 -0.48
C LEU A 113 -35.60 -12.05 -0.81
N GLY A 114 -36.66 -12.87 -0.78
CA GLY A 114 -38.03 -12.45 -1.09
C GLY A 114 -38.75 -11.66 0.03
N GLY A 115 -38.28 -11.72 1.28
CA GLY A 115 -38.92 -11.10 2.44
C GLY A 115 -38.36 -9.73 2.86
N ALA A 116 -37.25 -9.31 2.26
CA ALA A 116 -36.49 -8.16 2.72
C ALA A 116 -36.57 -7.00 1.71
N GLY A 117 -37.44 -6.02 1.98
CA GLY A 117 -37.22 -4.64 1.54
C GLY A 117 -36.04 -4.03 2.29
N LYS A 118 -34.86 -4.65 2.21
CA LYS A 118 -33.62 -4.09 2.74
C LYS A 118 -33.25 -2.90 1.83
N ALA A 119 -32.92 -1.78 2.47
CA ALA A 119 -32.45 -0.59 1.78
C ALA A 119 -31.23 -0.96 0.95
N ALA A 120 -31.22 -0.56 -0.31
CA ALA A 120 -30.12 -0.80 -1.22
C ALA A 120 -28.81 -0.30 -0.60
N THR A 121 -27.85 -1.20 -0.33
CA THR A 121 -26.44 -0.81 -0.33
C THR A 121 -25.98 -0.68 -1.78
N ALA A 122 -26.67 0.14 -2.57
CA ALA A 122 -26.31 0.50 -3.93
C ALA A 122 -25.58 1.83 -3.88
N HIS A 123 -24.45 1.89 -3.17
CA HIS A 123 -23.54 3.03 -3.20
C HIS A 123 -22.15 2.45 -3.50
N GLY A 124 -21.93 2.11 -4.75
CA GLY A 124 -20.62 1.72 -5.25
C GLY A 124 -20.42 2.41 -6.58
N VAL A 125 -19.24 3.00 -6.77
CA VAL A 125 -18.79 3.39 -8.11
C VAL A 125 -18.82 2.13 -8.98
N GLU A 126 -19.38 2.24 -10.19
CA GLU A 126 -19.44 1.11 -11.12
C GLU A 126 -18.05 0.82 -11.70
N LEU A 127 -17.68 -0.47 -11.80
CA LEU A 127 -16.44 -0.90 -12.44
C LEU A 127 -16.65 -0.94 -13.96
N LEU A 128 -16.08 0.04 -14.66
CA LEU A 128 -16.30 0.27 -16.09
C LEU A 128 -15.00 0.09 -16.89
N ALA A 129 -15.15 -0.34 -18.15
CA ALA A 129 -14.04 -0.36 -19.10
C ALA A 129 -13.77 1.05 -19.60
N HIS A 130 -12.50 1.46 -19.66
CA HIS A 130 -12.11 2.78 -20.13
C HIS A 130 -11.27 2.74 -21.43
N GLY A 131 -11.31 1.64 -22.19
CA GLY A 131 -10.62 1.51 -23.48
C GLY A 131 -9.09 1.52 -23.39
N GLU A 132 -8.42 1.62 -24.54
CA GLU A 132 -6.95 1.59 -24.62
C GLU A 132 -6.31 2.81 -23.96
N LYS A 133 -5.18 2.58 -23.28
CA LYS A 133 -4.44 3.59 -22.50
C LYS A 133 -2.95 3.41 -22.68
N ALA A 134 -2.24 4.52 -22.79
CA ALA A 134 -0.78 4.55 -22.67
C ALA A 134 -0.32 4.62 -21.21
N THR A 135 -1.14 5.22 -20.34
CA THR A 135 -0.81 5.41 -18.92
C THR A 135 -2.03 5.17 -18.02
N ALA A 136 -1.77 4.75 -16.78
CA ALA A 136 -2.79 4.55 -15.77
C ALA A 136 -2.22 4.82 -14.35
N PRO A 137 -3.07 5.19 -13.38
CA PRO A 137 -2.66 5.20 -11.99
C PRO A 137 -2.36 3.78 -11.52
N LEU A 138 -1.51 3.65 -10.49
CA LEU A 138 -1.38 2.39 -9.78
C LEU A 138 -2.62 2.15 -8.91
N SER A 139 -3.10 0.90 -8.89
CA SER A 139 -4.03 0.45 -7.86
C SER A 139 -3.45 0.67 -6.46
N LEU A 140 -4.29 0.73 -5.44
CA LEU A 140 -3.86 0.97 -4.05
C LEU A 140 -2.83 -0.09 -3.58
N MET A 141 -3.01 -1.34 -4.02
CA MET A 141 -2.08 -2.44 -3.74
C MET A 141 -0.73 -2.27 -4.46
N GLN A 142 -0.75 -1.92 -5.74
CA GLN A 142 0.48 -1.70 -6.49
C GLN A 142 1.28 -0.50 -5.96
N ARG A 143 0.60 0.59 -5.59
CA ARG A 143 1.26 1.78 -5.02
C ARG A 143 2.06 1.42 -3.77
N ARG A 144 1.45 0.64 -2.87
CA ARG A 144 2.12 0.11 -1.67
C ARG A 144 3.36 -0.71 -2.01
N LEU A 145 3.22 -1.68 -2.90
CA LEU A 145 4.32 -2.58 -3.25
C LEU A 145 5.46 -1.82 -3.94
N TRP A 146 5.12 -0.88 -4.82
CA TRP A 146 6.09 -0.02 -5.47
C TRP A 146 6.88 0.81 -4.44
N VAL A 147 6.23 1.41 -3.44
CA VAL A 147 6.92 2.13 -2.34
C VAL A 147 7.85 1.19 -1.57
N ALA A 148 7.41 -0.05 -1.27
CA ALA A 148 8.24 -1.02 -0.57
C ALA A 148 9.49 -1.41 -1.37
N GLU A 149 9.37 -1.58 -2.69
CA GLU A 149 10.49 -1.85 -3.59
C GLU A 149 11.49 -0.68 -3.62
N GLN A 150 11.01 0.56 -3.76
CA GLN A 150 11.86 1.76 -3.76
C GLN A 150 12.65 1.91 -2.46
N LEU A 151 12.02 1.64 -1.30
CA LEU A 151 12.69 1.70 0.01
C LEU A 151 13.72 0.58 0.22
N SER A 152 13.55 -0.57 -0.44
CA SER A 152 14.45 -1.71 -0.32
C SER A 152 15.67 -1.64 -1.23
N GLY A 153 15.68 -0.74 -2.22
CA GLY A 153 16.75 -0.61 -3.21
C GLY A 153 16.73 -1.69 -4.29
N GLY A 154 15.59 -2.33 -4.54
CA GLY A 154 15.40 -3.41 -5.51
C GLY A 154 15.88 -4.76 -4.98
N SER A 155 14.94 -5.61 -4.54
CA SER A 155 15.25 -6.96 -4.04
C SER A 155 14.53 -8.03 -4.86
N ALA A 156 14.99 -9.29 -4.78
CA ALA A 156 14.25 -10.40 -5.38
C ALA A 156 13.10 -10.93 -4.50
N ALA A 157 12.83 -10.28 -3.35
CA ALA A 157 11.84 -10.77 -2.37
C ALA A 157 10.39 -10.74 -2.89
N TYR A 158 10.11 -9.94 -3.92
CA TYR A 158 8.81 -9.88 -4.59
C TYR A 158 8.81 -10.50 -5.99
N GLY A 159 9.85 -11.25 -6.35
CA GLY A 159 9.80 -12.18 -7.48
C GLY A 159 8.94 -13.40 -7.14
N MET A 160 8.21 -13.91 -8.13
CA MET A 160 7.45 -15.17 -8.06
C MET A 160 8.10 -16.22 -8.98
N PRO A 161 9.23 -16.84 -8.58
CA PRO A 161 9.96 -17.77 -9.41
C PRO A 161 9.30 -19.16 -9.45
N LEU A 162 9.32 -19.77 -10.63
CA LEU A 162 8.90 -21.13 -10.91
C LEU A 162 9.95 -21.82 -11.79
N ALA A 163 10.12 -23.12 -11.58
CA ALA A 163 10.89 -23.98 -12.46
C ALA A 163 10.00 -25.18 -12.84
N LEU A 164 9.78 -25.40 -14.13
CA LEU A 164 8.88 -26.42 -14.65
C LEU A 164 9.65 -27.38 -15.55
N ARG A 165 9.63 -28.67 -15.24
CA ARG A 165 10.09 -29.72 -16.14
C ARG A 165 8.98 -30.01 -17.15
N LEU A 166 9.34 -29.98 -18.43
CA LEU A 166 8.45 -30.17 -19.57
C LEU A 166 8.89 -31.42 -20.33
N GLN A 167 8.01 -32.41 -20.42
CA GLN A 167 8.27 -33.68 -21.10
C GLN A 167 7.30 -33.88 -22.27
N GLY A 168 7.79 -33.87 -23.49
CA GLY A 168 7.02 -33.99 -24.72
C GLY A 168 7.56 -33.13 -25.86
N PRO A 169 6.86 -33.07 -27.02
CA PRO A 169 7.30 -32.36 -28.21
C PRO A 169 7.06 -30.84 -28.10
N LEU A 170 7.87 -30.16 -27.29
CA LEU A 170 7.80 -28.70 -27.13
C LEU A 170 8.27 -27.96 -28.39
N GLN A 171 7.42 -27.08 -28.91
CA GLN A 171 7.77 -26.16 -29.99
C GLN A 171 8.09 -24.78 -29.39
N VAL A 172 9.38 -24.47 -29.26
CA VAL A 172 9.86 -23.25 -28.58
C VAL A 172 9.31 -21.97 -29.21
N GLU A 173 9.23 -21.89 -30.53
CA GLU A 173 8.67 -20.72 -31.21
C GLU A 173 7.17 -20.57 -31.00
N VAL A 174 6.42 -21.68 -30.88
CA VAL A 174 5.00 -21.63 -30.53
C VAL A 174 4.83 -21.14 -29.09
N LEU A 175 5.68 -21.58 -28.17
CA LEU A 175 5.70 -21.08 -26.79
C LEU A 175 6.00 -19.58 -26.72
N ARG A 176 7.01 -19.11 -27.45
CA ARG A 176 7.38 -17.68 -27.56
C ARG A 176 6.19 -16.85 -28.09
N ASN A 177 5.57 -17.29 -29.18
CA ASN A 177 4.41 -16.62 -29.75
C ASN A 177 3.20 -16.62 -28.82
N SER A 178 3.01 -17.71 -28.06
CA SER A 178 1.92 -17.82 -27.09
C SER A 178 2.09 -16.84 -25.92
N LEU A 179 3.32 -16.67 -25.43
CA LEU A 179 3.64 -15.67 -24.40
C LEU A 179 3.47 -14.24 -24.92
N ASN A 180 3.87 -13.95 -26.16
CA ASN A 180 3.63 -12.65 -26.79
C ASN A 180 2.13 -12.35 -26.94
N ALA A 181 1.33 -13.33 -27.37
CA ALA A 181 -0.11 -13.18 -27.48
C ALA A 181 -0.78 -12.99 -26.10
N LEU A 182 -0.27 -13.67 -25.07
CA LEU A 182 -0.72 -13.47 -23.69
C LEU A 182 -0.38 -12.06 -23.19
N ALA A 183 0.82 -11.56 -23.45
CA ALA A 183 1.22 -10.20 -23.10
C ALA A 183 0.42 -9.12 -23.86
N GLN A 184 0.00 -9.41 -25.11
CA GLN A 184 -0.90 -8.53 -25.84
C GLN A 184 -2.31 -8.52 -25.23
N ARG A 185 -2.79 -9.68 -24.78
CA ARG A 185 -4.12 -9.85 -24.18
C ARG A 185 -4.26 -9.15 -22.82
N HIS A 186 -3.25 -9.27 -21.97
CA HIS A 186 -3.24 -8.74 -20.60
C HIS A 186 -2.30 -7.52 -20.51
N GLU A 187 -2.85 -6.32 -20.44
CA GLU A 187 -2.08 -5.05 -20.36
C GLU A 187 -0.98 -5.06 -19.30
N VAL A 188 -1.29 -5.65 -18.15
CA VAL A 188 -0.39 -5.68 -16.99
C VAL A 188 0.95 -6.36 -17.30
N LEU A 189 1.00 -7.30 -18.24
CA LEU A 189 2.23 -8.02 -18.64
C LEU A 189 3.16 -7.18 -19.52
N ARG A 190 2.62 -6.13 -20.15
CA ARG A 190 3.35 -5.14 -20.97
C ARG A 190 3.44 -3.77 -20.28
N THR A 191 3.24 -3.75 -18.95
CA THR A 191 3.25 -2.52 -18.14
C THR A 191 4.55 -2.37 -17.35
N ALA A 192 5.15 -1.18 -17.42
CA ALA A 192 6.25 -0.73 -16.56
C ALA A 192 5.72 0.24 -15.48
N TYR A 193 6.45 0.41 -14.39
CA TYR A 193 6.10 1.32 -13.30
C TYR A 193 7.22 2.32 -13.10
N VAL A 194 6.95 3.58 -13.41
CA VAL A 194 7.90 4.69 -13.33
C VAL A 194 7.40 5.73 -12.34
N GLN A 195 8.20 6.78 -12.15
CA GLN A 195 7.75 8.03 -11.56
C GLN A 195 7.45 8.99 -12.70
N ASP A 196 6.37 9.76 -12.58
CA ASP A 196 6.16 10.92 -13.43
C ASP A 196 7.06 12.10 -12.99
N ASP A 197 6.95 13.22 -13.69
CA ASP A 197 7.73 14.42 -13.41
C ASP A 197 7.41 15.05 -12.03
N GLU A 198 6.26 14.68 -11.42
CA GLU A 198 5.83 15.07 -10.07
C GLU A 198 6.34 14.10 -8.99
N GLY A 199 6.96 12.97 -9.39
CA GLY A 199 7.46 11.93 -8.51
C GLY A 199 6.39 10.92 -8.07
N ASP A 200 5.17 11.01 -8.62
CA ASP A 200 4.08 10.08 -8.36
C ASP A 200 4.26 8.80 -9.20
N PRO A 201 3.91 7.62 -8.66
CA PRO A 201 4.06 6.39 -9.41
C PRO A 201 3.02 6.30 -10.53
N LEU A 202 3.49 5.96 -11.72
CA LEU A 202 2.70 5.87 -12.94
C LEU A 202 2.91 4.50 -13.61
N ALA A 203 1.82 3.86 -14.04
CA ALA A 203 1.88 2.67 -14.86
C ALA A 203 1.96 3.08 -16.34
N LEU A 204 3.05 2.72 -17.02
CA LEU A 204 3.25 2.91 -18.46
C LEU A 204 2.93 1.62 -19.20
N ILE A 205 1.93 1.65 -20.07
CA ILE A 205 1.42 0.48 -20.77
C ILE A 205 1.95 0.53 -22.21
N ALA A 206 2.90 -0.34 -22.55
CA ALA A 206 3.50 -0.36 -23.89
C ALA A 206 2.56 -1.02 -24.90
N ASP A 207 2.36 -0.46 -26.11
CA ASP A 207 1.44 -1.00 -27.14
C ASP A 207 1.68 -2.49 -27.47
N ARG A 208 2.95 -2.87 -27.53
CA ARG A 208 3.42 -4.23 -27.80
C ARG A 208 4.72 -4.49 -27.06
N ILE A 209 4.94 -5.73 -26.67
CA ILE A 209 6.21 -6.20 -26.14
C ILE A 209 6.59 -7.55 -26.71
N GLU A 210 7.89 -7.85 -26.71
CA GLU A 210 8.40 -9.16 -27.09
C GLU A 210 9.00 -9.83 -25.85
N VAL A 211 8.45 -10.99 -25.51
CA VAL A 211 8.95 -11.85 -24.45
C VAL A 211 10.14 -12.62 -24.98
N ASP A 212 11.31 -12.39 -24.40
CA ASP A 212 12.49 -13.17 -24.72
C ASP A 212 12.50 -14.51 -23.95
N ILE A 213 12.97 -15.56 -24.63
CA ILE A 213 13.21 -16.88 -24.07
C ILE A 213 14.63 -17.27 -24.46
N ALA A 214 15.56 -17.09 -23.53
CA ALA A 214 16.92 -17.59 -23.69
C ALA A 214 16.89 -19.12 -23.65
N LEU A 215 17.43 -19.77 -24.69
CA LEU A 215 17.54 -21.22 -24.78
C LEU A 215 18.98 -21.66 -24.46
N ASP A 216 19.15 -22.43 -23.39
CA ASP A 216 20.40 -23.14 -23.12
C ASP A 216 20.29 -24.59 -23.58
N ASP A 217 21.32 -25.05 -24.27
CA ASP A 217 21.41 -26.45 -24.66
C ASP A 217 22.33 -27.22 -23.71
N TRP A 218 21.73 -28.04 -22.84
CA TRP A 218 22.42 -28.92 -21.90
C TRP A 218 22.27 -30.39 -22.29
N SER A 219 21.78 -30.69 -23.50
CA SER A 219 21.55 -32.07 -23.94
C SER A 219 22.83 -32.89 -24.09
N GLY A 220 23.98 -32.22 -24.25
CA GLY A 220 25.30 -32.85 -24.29
C GLY A 220 25.94 -33.11 -22.91
N PHE A 221 25.34 -32.63 -21.81
CA PHE A 221 25.89 -32.79 -20.46
C PHE A 221 25.51 -34.13 -19.84
N SER A 222 26.32 -34.62 -18.91
CA SER A 222 25.95 -35.79 -18.11
C SER A 222 24.74 -35.49 -17.22
N PRO A 223 23.94 -36.50 -16.79
CA PRO A 223 22.78 -36.26 -15.92
C PRO A 223 23.11 -35.54 -14.61
N GLN A 224 24.32 -35.75 -14.06
CA GLN A 224 24.79 -35.08 -12.85
C GLN A 224 25.09 -33.60 -13.10
N GLU A 225 25.71 -33.29 -14.24
CA GLU A 225 25.97 -31.90 -14.65
C GLU A 225 24.67 -31.18 -14.99
N GLN A 226 23.73 -31.83 -15.69
CA GLN A 226 22.39 -31.27 -15.94
C GLN A 226 21.69 -30.91 -14.62
N GLN A 227 21.69 -31.82 -13.64
CA GLN A 227 21.07 -31.57 -12.34
C GLN A 227 21.72 -30.39 -11.60
N ARG A 228 23.06 -30.26 -11.69
CA ARG A 228 23.79 -29.12 -11.13
C ARG A 228 23.39 -27.81 -11.82
N CYS A 229 23.35 -27.78 -13.15
CA CYS A 229 22.93 -26.61 -13.92
C CYS A 229 21.47 -26.21 -13.63
N ILE A 230 20.58 -27.19 -13.48
CA ILE A 230 19.18 -26.94 -13.08
C ILE A 230 19.12 -26.28 -11.70
N ALA A 231 19.88 -26.78 -10.72
CA ALA A 231 19.91 -26.19 -9.38
C ALA A 231 20.45 -24.75 -9.39
N GLU A 232 21.55 -24.51 -10.12
CA GLU A 232 22.15 -23.18 -10.27
C GLU A 232 21.21 -22.20 -10.98
N ALA A 233 20.57 -22.63 -12.07
CA ALA A 233 19.61 -21.81 -12.80
C ALA A 233 18.32 -21.54 -11.99
N THR A 234 17.86 -22.51 -11.20
CA THR A 234 16.72 -22.32 -10.28
C THR A 234 17.05 -21.27 -9.22
N LEU A 235 18.24 -21.35 -8.62
CA LEU A 235 18.70 -20.38 -7.63
C LEU A 235 18.85 -18.98 -8.25
N ALA A 236 19.50 -18.89 -9.41
CA ALA A 236 19.66 -17.62 -10.13
C ALA A 236 18.30 -17.02 -10.53
N ASN A 237 17.35 -17.85 -10.95
CA ASN A 237 16.00 -17.41 -11.28
C ASN A 237 15.29 -16.81 -10.05
N ALA A 238 15.46 -17.40 -8.87
CA ALA A 238 14.87 -16.93 -7.62
C ALA A 238 15.57 -15.70 -7.01
N SER A 239 16.88 -15.54 -7.23
CA SER A 239 17.67 -14.48 -6.58
C SER A 239 17.87 -13.22 -7.43
N THR A 240 17.53 -13.25 -8.71
CA THR A 240 17.76 -12.12 -9.62
C THR A 240 16.54 -11.19 -9.65
N PRO A 241 16.66 -9.92 -9.18
CA PRO A 241 15.57 -8.95 -9.17
C PRO A 241 15.00 -8.64 -10.56
N ILE A 242 13.81 -8.04 -10.60
CA ILE A 242 13.17 -7.52 -11.81
C ILE A 242 13.04 -6.01 -11.63
N ALA A 243 13.60 -5.24 -12.55
CA ALA A 243 13.50 -3.78 -12.56
C ALA A 243 12.09 -3.35 -12.95
N LEU A 244 11.44 -2.51 -12.15
CA LEU A 244 10.03 -2.14 -12.38
C LEU A 244 9.86 -1.15 -13.53
N GLU A 245 10.88 -0.37 -13.80
CA GLU A 245 10.91 0.69 -14.81
C GLU A 245 11.02 0.17 -16.25
N HIS A 246 11.24 -1.14 -16.44
CA HIS A 246 11.38 -1.75 -17.77
C HIS A 246 10.44 -2.95 -17.94
N ALA A 247 9.40 -2.79 -18.75
CA ALA A 247 8.58 -3.92 -19.18
C ALA A 247 9.38 -4.85 -20.11
N PRO A 248 9.06 -6.17 -20.17
CA PRO A 248 8.03 -6.83 -19.37
C PRO A 248 8.57 -7.22 -17.98
N LEU A 249 7.72 -7.17 -16.96
CA LEU A 249 8.11 -7.58 -15.59
C LEU A 249 8.05 -9.11 -15.38
N LEU A 250 8.45 -9.84 -16.42
CA LEU A 250 8.51 -11.29 -16.48
C LEU A 250 9.81 -11.72 -17.17
N ARG A 251 10.38 -12.83 -16.72
CA ARG A 251 11.61 -13.41 -17.27
C ARG A 251 11.38 -14.89 -17.55
N CYS A 252 11.77 -15.31 -18.75
CA CYS A 252 11.70 -16.69 -19.20
C CYS A 252 13.07 -17.18 -19.66
N ARG A 253 13.45 -18.39 -19.24
CA ARG A 253 14.65 -19.09 -19.72
C ARG A 253 14.32 -20.57 -19.86
N LEU A 254 14.74 -21.17 -20.97
CA LEU A 254 14.46 -22.57 -21.29
C LEU A 254 15.77 -23.33 -21.38
N ALA A 255 15.88 -24.45 -20.69
CA ALA A 255 17.00 -25.38 -20.84
C ALA A 255 16.54 -26.63 -21.56
N ARG A 256 17.24 -27.06 -22.61
CA ARG A 256 17.04 -28.34 -23.28
C ARG A 256 17.93 -29.41 -22.63
N LEU A 257 17.32 -30.46 -22.07
CA LEU A 257 18.03 -31.62 -21.50
C LEU A 257 18.09 -32.80 -22.48
N ALA A 258 17.09 -32.91 -23.35
CA ALA A 258 17.02 -33.85 -24.47
C ALA A 258 15.98 -33.35 -25.49
N ASP A 259 15.81 -34.03 -26.62
CA ASP A 259 14.89 -33.62 -27.70
C ASP A 259 13.44 -33.39 -27.23
N GLN A 260 12.98 -34.17 -26.24
CA GLN A 260 11.63 -34.07 -25.67
C GLN A 260 11.64 -33.72 -24.18
N GLU A 261 12.76 -33.18 -23.67
CA GLU A 261 12.88 -32.86 -22.26
C GLU A 261 13.50 -31.49 -22.05
N HIS A 262 12.73 -30.61 -21.41
CA HIS A 262 13.13 -29.23 -21.17
C HIS A 262 12.84 -28.82 -19.72
N VAL A 263 13.49 -27.75 -19.27
CA VAL A 263 13.18 -27.06 -18.02
C VAL A 263 12.93 -25.59 -18.32
N LEU A 264 11.71 -25.11 -18.06
CA LEU A 264 11.33 -23.71 -18.15
C LEU A 264 11.51 -23.05 -16.79
N PHE A 265 12.42 -22.09 -16.72
CA PHE A 265 12.55 -21.16 -15.61
C PHE A 265 11.74 -19.90 -15.92
N PHE A 266 10.79 -19.59 -15.06
CA PHE A 266 9.88 -18.47 -15.21
C PHE A 266 9.92 -17.65 -13.92
N THR A 267 9.93 -16.33 -14.02
CA THR A 267 9.71 -15.45 -12.86
C THR A 267 8.89 -14.26 -13.30
N MET A 268 7.90 -13.88 -12.49
CA MET A 268 7.12 -12.67 -12.68
C MET A 268 7.19 -11.81 -11.42
N HIS A 269 7.13 -10.49 -11.56
CA HIS A 269 7.09 -9.60 -10.40
C HIS A 269 5.68 -9.60 -9.78
N HIS A 270 5.61 -9.60 -8.44
CA HIS A 270 4.34 -9.63 -7.71
C HIS A 270 3.48 -8.35 -7.91
N ILE A 271 4.05 -7.26 -8.45
CA ILE A 271 3.28 -6.03 -8.77
C ILE A 271 2.34 -6.20 -9.97
N ILE A 272 2.62 -7.18 -10.84
CA ILE A 272 1.79 -7.50 -12.01
C ILE A 272 1.03 -8.81 -11.84
N SER A 273 1.13 -9.47 -10.68
CA SER A 273 0.61 -10.82 -10.51
C SER A 273 0.36 -11.22 -9.06
N ASP A 274 -0.43 -12.25 -8.86
CA ASP A 274 -0.69 -12.89 -7.57
C ASP A 274 -0.92 -14.39 -7.79
N GLY A 275 -1.18 -15.14 -6.71
CA GLY A 275 -1.45 -16.58 -6.81
C GLY A 275 -2.60 -16.93 -7.76
N TRP A 276 -3.67 -16.13 -7.76
CA TRP A 276 -4.81 -16.29 -8.68
C TRP A 276 -4.40 -16.07 -10.13
N SER A 277 -3.61 -15.01 -10.37
CA SER A 277 -3.10 -14.67 -11.69
C SER A 277 -2.24 -15.78 -12.30
N MET A 278 -1.54 -16.57 -11.48
CA MET A 278 -0.78 -17.72 -11.97
C MET A 278 -1.69 -18.79 -12.58
N GLY A 279 -2.85 -19.05 -11.97
CA GLY A 279 -3.85 -19.97 -12.54
C GLY A 279 -4.42 -19.45 -13.86
N VAL A 280 -4.74 -18.15 -13.93
CA VAL A 280 -5.20 -17.48 -15.16
C VAL A 280 -4.13 -17.55 -16.26
N LEU A 281 -2.88 -17.27 -15.91
CA LEU A 281 -1.73 -17.31 -16.82
C LEU A 281 -1.57 -18.70 -17.42
N VAL A 282 -1.58 -19.75 -16.59
CA VAL A 282 -1.43 -21.14 -17.06
C VAL A 282 -2.57 -21.52 -18.00
N ARG A 283 -3.83 -21.26 -17.59
CA ARG A 283 -5.02 -21.56 -18.41
C ARG A 283 -4.94 -20.88 -19.78
N ASP A 284 -4.71 -19.57 -19.80
CA ASP A 284 -4.69 -18.80 -21.05
C ASP A 284 -3.49 -19.20 -21.92
N LEU A 285 -2.31 -19.44 -21.33
CA LEU A 285 -1.12 -19.88 -22.06
C LEU A 285 -1.33 -21.25 -22.71
N VAL A 286 -1.91 -22.21 -21.98
CA VAL A 286 -2.20 -23.55 -22.49
C VAL A 286 -3.17 -23.49 -23.66
N GLU A 287 -4.23 -22.68 -23.53
CA GLU A 287 -5.24 -22.52 -24.57
C GLU A 287 -4.65 -21.87 -25.83
N ILE A 288 -3.88 -20.79 -25.67
CA ILE A 288 -3.21 -20.11 -26.79
C ILE A 288 -2.21 -21.04 -27.48
N TYR A 289 -1.42 -21.81 -26.72
CA TYR A 289 -0.44 -22.73 -27.28
C TYR A 289 -1.09 -23.84 -28.11
N ARG A 290 -2.19 -24.43 -27.62
CA ARG A 290 -2.96 -25.45 -28.36
C ARG A 290 -3.48 -24.92 -29.70
N HIS A 291 -3.98 -23.68 -29.72
CA HIS A 291 -4.54 -23.06 -30.91
C HIS A 291 -3.51 -22.42 -31.84
N SER A 292 -2.28 -22.24 -31.39
CA SER A 292 -1.16 -21.72 -32.21
C SER A 292 -0.42 -22.84 -32.98
N ALA A 293 -0.81 -24.10 -32.77
CA ALA A 293 -0.30 -25.23 -33.54
C ALA A 293 -0.80 -25.20 -35.00
N PRO A 294 -0.08 -25.81 -35.97
CA PRO A 294 -0.44 -25.74 -37.39
C PRO A 294 -1.89 -26.17 -37.66
N GLY A 295 -2.71 -25.27 -38.20
CA GLY A 295 -4.08 -25.56 -38.64
C GLY A 295 -5.22 -24.96 -37.80
N GLN A 296 -4.92 -24.23 -36.72
CA GLN A 296 -5.92 -23.51 -35.91
C GLN A 296 -5.59 -22.02 -35.84
N THR A 297 -6.61 -21.15 -35.87
CA THR A 297 -6.46 -19.68 -35.85
C THR A 297 -7.37 -19.01 -34.81
N HIS A 298 -7.81 -19.76 -33.79
CA HIS A 298 -8.75 -19.23 -32.80
C HIS A 298 -7.98 -18.52 -31.67
N LEU A 299 -8.16 -17.21 -31.55
CA LEU A 299 -7.68 -16.42 -30.41
C LEU A 299 -8.75 -16.39 -29.31
N LEU A 300 -8.34 -16.34 -28.05
CA LEU A 300 -9.25 -16.16 -26.91
C LEU A 300 -10.09 -14.87 -27.08
N ALA A 301 -11.36 -14.92 -26.70
CA ALA A 301 -12.26 -13.75 -26.74
C ALA A 301 -11.70 -12.59 -25.91
N PRO A 302 -11.75 -11.31 -26.37
CA PRO A 302 -11.20 -10.17 -25.64
C PRO A 302 -11.66 -10.09 -24.18
N LEU A 303 -10.80 -9.59 -23.29
CA LEU A 303 -11.16 -9.37 -21.90
C LEU A 303 -12.14 -8.18 -21.80
N PRO A 304 -13.18 -8.25 -20.95
CA PRO A 304 -14.14 -7.17 -20.78
C PRO A 304 -13.55 -5.94 -20.07
N LEU A 305 -12.48 -6.15 -19.28
CA LEU A 305 -11.76 -5.13 -18.51
C LEU A 305 -10.27 -5.40 -18.60
N GLN A 306 -9.48 -4.39 -18.27
CA GLN A 306 -8.04 -4.50 -18.02
C GLN A 306 -7.72 -4.13 -16.57
N TYR A 307 -6.51 -4.43 -16.11
CA TYR A 307 -6.10 -4.12 -14.74
C TYR A 307 -6.11 -2.60 -14.46
N SER A 308 -5.80 -1.80 -15.49
CA SER A 308 -5.84 -0.34 -15.46
C SER A 308 -7.24 0.20 -15.12
N ASP A 309 -8.31 -0.45 -15.61
CA ASP A 309 -9.70 -0.11 -15.27
C ASP A 309 -10.00 -0.34 -13.79
N PHE A 310 -9.47 -1.42 -13.21
CA PHE A 310 -9.59 -1.69 -11.78
C PHE A 310 -8.87 -0.63 -10.92
N ALA A 311 -7.70 -0.17 -11.34
CA ALA A 311 -6.98 0.89 -10.65
C ALA A 311 -7.75 2.22 -10.65
N LEU A 312 -8.34 2.60 -11.78
CA LEU A 312 -9.19 3.78 -11.91
C LEU A 312 -10.46 3.67 -11.04
N TRP A 313 -11.08 2.50 -11.02
CA TRP A 313 -12.22 2.24 -10.15
C TRP A 313 -11.88 2.40 -8.67
N GLN A 314 -10.73 1.90 -8.20
CA GLN A 314 -10.29 2.10 -6.82
C GLN A 314 -10.05 3.57 -6.49
N GLN A 315 -9.48 4.35 -7.42
CA GLN A 315 -9.30 5.79 -7.24
C GLN A 315 -10.65 6.52 -7.12
N ALA A 316 -11.66 6.11 -7.90
CA ALA A 316 -12.99 6.69 -7.80
C ALA A 316 -13.69 6.30 -6.48
N LEU A 317 -13.48 5.08 -5.96
CA LEU A 317 -13.95 4.69 -4.62
C LEU A 317 -13.31 5.54 -3.51
N GLU A 318 -12.02 5.84 -3.63
CA GLU A 318 -11.31 6.72 -2.71
C GLU A 318 -11.93 8.12 -2.71
N GLN A 319 -12.17 8.70 -3.89
CA GLN A 319 -12.82 10.00 -4.04
C GLN A 319 -14.26 10.04 -3.51
N ALA A 320 -14.98 8.92 -3.61
CA ALA A 320 -16.34 8.77 -3.08
C ALA A 320 -16.39 8.59 -1.54
N GLY A 321 -15.25 8.51 -0.86
CA GLY A 321 -15.16 8.35 0.59
C GLY A 321 -15.44 6.94 1.12
N GLU A 322 -15.56 5.93 0.24
CA GLU A 322 -15.85 4.54 0.64
C GLU A 322 -14.73 3.95 1.51
N LEU A 323 -13.47 4.33 1.24
CA LEU A 323 -12.34 3.91 2.06
C LEU A 323 -12.45 4.38 3.52
N GLN A 324 -13.00 5.57 3.76
CA GLN A 324 -13.20 6.09 5.11
C GLN A 324 -14.26 5.29 5.89
N ARG A 325 -15.31 4.85 5.19
CA ARG A 325 -16.34 3.97 5.78
C ARG A 325 -15.73 2.64 6.21
N GLN A 326 -14.91 2.03 5.35
CA GLN A 326 -14.23 0.77 5.69
C GLN A 326 -13.19 0.97 6.81
N ALA A 327 -12.46 2.08 6.83
CA ALA A 327 -11.50 2.41 7.90
C ALA A 327 -12.16 2.48 9.28
N SER A 328 -13.40 2.97 9.35
CA SER A 328 -14.18 3.06 10.60
C SER A 328 -14.47 1.67 11.20
N TYR A 329 -14.77 0.68 10.37
CA TYR A 329 -14.92 -0.72 10.82
C TYR A 329 -13.60 -1.25 11.40
N TRP A 330 -12.50 -1.06 10.69
CA TRP A 330 -11.19 -1.56 11.11
C TRP A 330 -10.70 -0.92 12.42
N GLN A 331 -10.95 0.38 12.60
CA GLN A 331 -10.71 1.07 13.87
C GLN A 331 -11.43 0.40 15.04
N GLN A 332 -12.72 0.08 14.86
CA GLN A 332 -13.52 -0.56 15.89
C GLN A 332 -13.10 -2.01 16.14
N ALA A 333 -12.90 -2.79 15.08
CA ALA A 333 -12.51 -4.21 15.16
C ALA A 333 -11.16 -4.40 15.87
N LEU A 334 -10.22 -3.50 15.63
CA LEU A 334 -8.87 -3.55 16.20
C LEU A 334 -8.71 -2.72 17.48
N ALA A 335 -9.76 -2.02 17.94
CA ALA A 335 -9.69 -1.11 19.08
C ALA A 335 -9.06 -1.76 20.33
N GLY A 336 -8.08 -1.08 20.92
CA GLY A 336 -7.40 -1.53 22.14
C GLY A 336 -6.44 -2.71 21.98
N HIS A 337 -6.19 -3.21 20.76
CA HIS A 337 -5.07 -4.13 20.50
C HIS A 337 -3.75 -3.36 20.36
N THR A 338 -2.61 -3.97 20.70
CA THR A 338 -1.29 -3.32 20.60
C THR A 338 -0.67 -3.41 19.20
N GLY A 339 -1.25 -4.25 18.34
CA GLY A 339 -0.74 -4.59 17.02
C GLY A 339 0.46 -5.54 17.01
N ARG A 340 0.78 -6.18 18.14
CA ARG A 340 1.95 -7.04 18.31
C ARG A 340 1.57 -8.43 18.81
N LEU A 341 2.08 -9.46 18.14
CA LEU A 341 2.11 -10.84 18.60
C LEU A 341 3.51 -11.18 19.12
N GLU A 342 3.61 -11.45 20.42
CA GLU A 342 4.89 -11.86 21.03
C GLU A 342 5.06 -13.37 20.88
N LEU A 343 5.95 -13.77 19.97
CA LEU A 343 6.33 -15.16 19.75
C LEU A 343 7.61 -15.50 20.52
N PRO A 344 7.79 -16.76 20.96
CA PRO A 344 9.03 -17.22 21.58
C PRO A 344 10.14 -17.35 20.51
N LEU A 345 10.82 -16.24 20.24
CA LEU A 345 11.91 -16.17 19.26
C LEU A 345 13.14 -16.96 19.74
N GLU A 346 13.83 -17.67 18.84
CA GLU A 346 15.09 -18.36 19.17
C GLU A 346 16.31 -17.45 19.06
N GLN A 347 16.17 -16.34 18.34
CA GLN A 347 17.17 -15.31 18.17
C GLN A 347 16.52 -13.93 18.39
N PRO A 348 17.22 -12.96 18.99
CA PRO A 348 16.68 -11.62 19.15
C PRO A 348 16.44 -10.99 17.78
N ARG A 349 15.34 -10.24 17.65
CA ARG A 349 15.04 -9.51 16.41
C ARG A 349 16.15 -8.47 16.16
N SER A 350 16.74 -8.51 14.97
CA SER A 350 17.73 -7.53 14.51
C SER A 350 17.09 -6.17 14.23
N GLU A 351 17.86 -5.09 14.40
CA GLU A 351 17.44 -3.74 13.99
C GLU A 351 17.36 -3.59 12.46
N GLN A 352 18.07 -4.43 11.71
CA GLN A 352 17.97 -4.53 10.26
C GLN A 352 16.93 -5.58 9.87
N ALA A 353 15.90 -5.15 9.13
CA ALA A 353 14.94 -6.07 8.54
C ALA A 353 15.66 -7.01 7.56
N SER A 354 15.39 -8.30 7.66
CA SER A 354 15.91 -9.32 6.75
C SER A 354 14.74 -10.11 6.20
N HIS A 355 14.77 -10.33 4.89
CA HIS A 355 13.82 -11.22 4.22
C HIS A 355 14.31 -12.66 4.18
N ALA A 356 15.44 -13.03 4.81
CA ALA A 356 15.95 -14.39 4.75
C ALA A 356 14.92 -15.41 5.26
N GLY A 357 14.50 -16.30 4.36
CA GLY A 357 13.45 -17.28 4.58
C GLY A 357 13.96 -18.71 4.67
N GLY A 358 13.09 -19.57 5.19
CA GLY A 358 13.15 -21.02 5.09
C GLY A 358 11.73 -21.57 5.09
N ALA A 359 11.56 -22.85 4.77
CA ALA A 359 10.25 -23.48 4.77
C ALA A 359 10.28 -24.92 5.30
N VAL A 360 9.14 -25.38 5.81
CA VAL A 360 8.89 -26.78 6.19
C VAL A 360 7.62 -27.26 5.48
N ASP A 361 7.78 -28.25 4.61
CA ASP A 361 6.67 -28.92 3.93
C ASP A 361 6.09 -30.04 4.79
N PHE A 362 4.78 -30.24 4.69
CA PHE A 362 4.08 -31.34 5.33
C PHE A 362 2.83 -31.73 4.55
N SER A 363 2.28 -32.91 4.88
CA SER A 363 1.00 -33.38 4.35
C SER A 363 0.12 -33.92 5.46
N LEU A 364 -1.18 -33.71 5.35
CA LEU A 364 -2.17 -34.33 6.22
C LEU A 364 -2.60 -35.67 5.60
N SER A 365 -2.94 -36.65 6.45
CA SER A 365 -3.49 -37.89 5.93
C SER A 365 -4.86 -37.64 5.29
N PRO A 366 -5.24 -38.38 4.22
CA PRO A 366 -6.57 -38.24 3.62
C PRO A 366 -7.71 -38.42 4.63
N ALA A 367 -7.54 -39.33 5.59
CA ALA A 367 -8.52 -39.56 6.65
C ALA A 367 -8.70 -38.33 7.56
N LEU A 368 -7.63 -37.63 7.90
CA LEU A 368 -7.71 -36.39 8.68
C LEU A 368 -8.35 -35.26 7.87
N THR A 369 -7.98 -35.12 6.59
CA THR A 369 -8.60 -34.15 5.67
C THR A 369 -10.12 -34.36 5.58
N ASP A 370 -10.57 -35.59 5.37
CA ASP A 370 -11.99 -35.95 5.34
C ASP A 370 -12.70 -35.64 6.66
N ALA A 371 -12.06 -35.94 7.79
CA ALA A 371 -12.62 -35.70 9.12
C ALA A 371 -12.74 -34.20 9.42
N LEU A 372 -11.79 -33.38 8.98
CA LEU A 372 -11.85 -31.92 9.10
C LEU A 372 -12.99 -31.33 8.23
N GLY A 373 -13.19 -31.86 7.03
CA GLY A 373 -14.34 -31.50 6.19
C GLY A 373 -15.68 -31.82 6.86
N GLN A 374 -15.81 -33.01 7.45
CA GLN A 374 -17.01 -33.42 8.20
C GLN A 374 -17.23 -32.57 9.45
N PHE A 375 -16.16 -32.23 10.17
CA PHE A 375 -16.23 -31.34 11.33
C PHE A 375 -16.75 -29.96 10.91
N ALA A 376 -16.18 -29.38 9.85
CA ALA A 376 -16.58 -28.08 9.34
C ALA A 376 -18.07 -28.05 8.96
N ALA A 377 -18.52 -29.05 8.19
CA ALA A 377 -19.93 -29.20 7.80
C ALA A 377 -20.85 -29.30 9.03
N LYS A 378 -20.52 -30.17 10.00
CA LYS A 378 -21.32 -30.34 11.23
C LYS A 378 -21.38 -29.06 12.08
N ALA A 379 -20.29 -28.29 12.12
CA ALA A 379 -20.22 -27.05 12.86
C ALA A 379 -20.85 -25.85 12.12
N GLY A 380 -21.30 -26.04 10.87
CA GLY A 380 -21.84 -24.95 10.04
C GLY A 380 -20.78 -23.93 9.63
N VAL A 381 -19.53 -24.37 9.51
CA VAL A 381 -18.39 -23.51 9.16
C VAL A 381 -17.64 -24.04 7.95
N THR A 382 -16.77 -23.22 7.36
CA THR A 382 -15.91 -23.66 6.25
C THR A 382 -14.67 -24.41 6.74
N LEU A 383 -14.09 -25.25 5.87
CA LEU A 383 -12.78 -25.85 6.11
C LEU A 383 -11.71 -24.77 6.35
N TYR A 384 -11.75 -23.68 5.58
CA TYR A 384 -10.89 -22.51 5.78
C TYR A 384 -10.98 -21.97 7.21
N SER A 385 -12.20 -21.68 7.70
CA SER A 385 -12.41 -21.15 9.05
C SER A 385 -11.93 -22.14 10.12
N THR A 386 -12.07 -23.44 9.88
CA THR A 386 -11.58 -24.50 10.78
C THR A 386 -10.06 -24.50 10.89
N LEU A 387 -9.35 -24.45 9.77
CA LEU A 387 -7.89 -24.44 9.73
C LEU A 387 -7.31 -23.13 10.28
N LEU A 388 -7.91 -21.99 9.92
CA LEU A 388 -7.56 -20.68 10.46
C LEU A 388 -7.77 -20.65 11.98
N ALA A 389 -8.89 -21.17 12.49
CA ALA A 389 -9.15 -21.25 13.92
C ALA A 389 -8.11 -22.13 14.62
N ALA A 390 -7.77 -23.30 14.07
CA ALA A 390 -6.71 -24.16 14.62
C ALA A 390 -5.35 -23.44 14.64
N PHE A 391 -5.03 -22.66 13.60
CA PHE A 391 -3.80 -21.87 13.56
C PHE A 391 -3.79 -20.73 14.59
N GLN A 392 -4.87 -19.94 14.68
CA GLN A 392 -5.05 -18.91 15.72
C GLN A 392 -4.94 -19.49 17.13
N TRP A 393 -5.54 -20.66 17.34
CA TRP A 393 -5.48 -21.40 18.59
C TRP A 393 -4.04 -21.79 18.93
N LEU A 394 -3.28 -22.30 17.97
CA LEU A 394 -1.85 -22.56 18.17
C LEU A 394 -1.05 -21.28 18.49
N MET A 395 -1.37 -20.16 17.85
CA MET A 395 -0.70 -18.88 18.13
C MET A 395 -0.98 -18.37 19.55
N HIS A 396 -2.22 -18.51 20.03
CA HIS A 396 -2.55 -18.24 21.43
C HIS A 396 -1.73 -19.13 22.41
N GLN A 397 -1.49 -20.41 22.06
CA GLN A 397 -0.78 -21.35 22.95
C GLN A 397 0.71 -21.04 22.97
N THR A 398 1.23 -20.72 21.79
CA THR A 398 2.66 -20.46 21.58
C THR A 398 3.09 -19.12 22.20
N SER A 399 2.23 -18.09 22.12
CA SER A 399 2.49 -16.77 22.71
C SER A 399 2.07 -16.66 24.17
N GLY A 400 1.13 -17.49 24.63
CA GLY A 400 0.47 -17.32 25.93
C GLY A 400 -0.48 -16.12 25.99
N ALA A 401 -0.71 -15.43 24.87
CA ALA A 401 -1.59 -14.26 24.80
C ALA A 401 -3.07 -14.68 24.68
N HIS A 402 -3.97 -13.95 25.35
CA HIS A 402 -5.42 -14.16 25.25
C HIS A 402 -6.06 -13.38 24.10
N ASP A 403 -5.33 -12.50 23.43
CA ASP A 403 -5.77 -11.64 22.32
C ASP A 403 -4.64 -11.64 21.28
N VAL A 404 -4.93 -12.13 20.07
CA VAL A 404 -3.92 -12.25 19.00
C VAL A 404 -4.47 -11.75 17.68
N LEU A 405 -3.57 -11.27 16.83
CA LEU A 405 -3.83 -10.95 15.43
C LEU A 405 -3.10 -11.94 14.54
N VAL A 406 -3.85 -12.53 13.61
CA VAL A 406 -3.33 -13.36 12.53
C VAL A 406 -3.76 -12.74 11.21
N GLY A 407 -2.84 -12.58 10.27
CA GLY A 407 -3.18 -12.14 8.93
C GLY A 407 -3.84 -13.26 8.14
N ALA A 408 -4.83 -12.91 7.33
CA ALA A 408 -5.41 -13.76 6.29
C ALA A 408 -5.34 -13.04 4.96
N ASP A 409 -4.99 -13.73 3.88
CA ASP A 409 -5.04 -13.16 2.54
C ASP A 409 -6.45 -13.20 1.95
N THR A 410 -6.73 -12.28 1.02
CA THR A 410 -7.94 -12.31 0.19
C THR A 410 -7.57 -12.18 -1.28
N ALA A 411 -8.35 -12.81 -2.15
CA ALA A 411 -8.10 -12.77 -3.59
C ALA A 411 -8.31 -11.39 -4.22
N GLY A 412 -9.04 -10.46 -3.55
CA GLY A 412 -9.30 -9.11 -4.05
C GLY A 412 -10.17 -9.02 -5.31
N ARG A 413 -10.88 -10.09 -5.68
CA ARG A 413 -11.68 -10.21 -6.92
C ARG A 413 -13.16 -10.36 -6.62
N GLN A 414 -13.75 -9.33 -6.02
CA GLN A 414 -15.17 -9.34 -5.67
C GLN A 414 -16.10 -9.22 -6.89
N HIS A 415 -15.58 -8.74 -8.02
CA HIS A 415 -16.33 -8.61 -9.28
C HIS A 415 -15.96 -9.76 -10.21
N SER A 416 -16.97 -10.43 -10.79
CA SER A 416 -16.78 -11.55 -11.71
C SER A 416 -15.89 -11.21 -12.91
N GLU A 417 -15.92 -9.95 -13.35
CA GLU A 417 -15.15 -9.40 -14.46
C GLU A 417 -13.63 -9.42 -14.17
N LEU A 418 -13.25 -9.42 -12.88
CA LEU A 418 -11.87 -9.49 -12.45
C LEU A 418 -11.35 -10.94 -12.38
N GLU A 419 -12.20 -11.97 -12.36
CA GLU A 419 -11.77 -13.37 -12.22
C GLU A 419 -10.82 -13.82 -13.35
N GLY A 420 -10.99 -13.24 -14.55
CA GLY A 420 -10.21 -13.56 -15.74
C GLY A 420 -8.92 -12.74 -15.92
N LEU A 421 -8.61 -11.79 -15.03
CA LEU A 421 -7.48 -10.86 -15.21
C LEU A 421 -6.20 -11.34 -14.52
N ILE A 422 -5.05 -11.07 -15.14
CA ILE A 422 -3.75 -11.11 -14.47
C ILE A 422 -3.53 -9.75 -13.77
N GLY A 423 -2.97 -9.75 -12.55
CA GLY A 423 -2.67 -8.53 -11.80
C GLY A 423 -2.43 -8.75 -10.30
N PHE A 424 -2.17 -7.67 -9.56
CA PHE A 424 -1.89 -7.72 -8.12
C PHE A 424 -3.11 -7.31 -7.27
N PHE A 425 -4.02 -8.27 -7.03
CA PHE A 425 -5.27 -8.00 -6.30
C PHE A 425 -5.22 -8.37 -4.82
N VAL A 426 -4.27 -9.22 -4.43
CA VAL A 426 -4.23 -9.78 -3.07
C VAL A 426 -4.12 -8.69 -2.00
N ASN A 427 -4.97 -8.78 -0.99
CA ASN A 427 -4.91 -7.95 0.21
C ASN A 427 -4.69 -8.83 1.45
N VAL A 428 -4.25 -8.23 2.56
CA VAL A 428 -4.06 -8.91 3.84
C VAL A 428 -4.98 -8.30 4.89
N LEU A 429 -5.76 -9.13 5.57
CA LEU A 429 -6.71 -8.72 6.59
C LEU A 429 -6.23 -9.17 7.99
N PRO A 430 -6.07 -8.27 8.96
CA PRO A 430 -5.71 -8.62 10.33
C PRO A 430 -6.94 -9.17 11.09
N LEU A 431 -6.97 -10.48 11.31
CA LEU A 431 -8.07 -11.16 11.99
C LEU A 431 -7.76 -11.30 13.48
N ARG A 432 -8.52 -10.59 14.30
CA ARG A 432 -8.42 -10.63 15.77
C ARG A 432 -9.19 -11.81 16.35
N SER A 433 -8.51 -12.60 17.16
CA SER A 433 -9.13 -13.67 17.95
C SER A 433 -8.83 -13.50 19.43
N ARG A 434 -9.80 -13.89 20.27
CA ARG A 434 -9.67 -13.87 21.72
C ARG A 434 -10.02 -15.23 22.29
N VAL A 435 -9.28 -15.64 23.32
CA VAL A 435 -9.54 -16.87 24.06
C VAL A 435 -9.74 -16.56 25.54
N SER A 436 -10.66 -17.29 26.16
CA SER A 436 -10.88 -17.28 27.60
C SER A 436 -10.77 -18.70 28.15
N ASP A 437 -10.54 -18.77 29.46
CA ASP A 437 -10.48 -20.04 30.17
C ASP A 437 -11.78 -20.83 29.99
N GLY A 438 -11.64 -22.11 29.60
CA GLY A 438 -12.77 -23.01 29.39
C GLY A 438 -13.51 -22.86 28.05
N LEU A 439 -13.09 -21.95 27.17
CA LEU A 439 -13.67 -21.80 25.82
C LEU A 439 -13.54 -23.11 25.03
N ALA A 440 -14.65 -23.58 24.46
CA ALA A 440 -14.68 -24.75 23.60
C ALA A 440 -14.25 -24.38 22.16
N PHE A 441 -13.54 -25.29 21.49
CA PHE A 441 -13.09 -25.07 20.12
C PHE A 441 -14.25 -24.84 19.14
N GLY A 442 -15.39 -25.52 19.36
CA GLY A 442 -16.61 -25.32 18.55
C GLY A 442 -17.13 -23.87 18.60
N ASP A 443 -17.13 -23.23 19.77
CA ASP A 443 -17.53 -21.83 19.90
C ASP A 443 -16.48 -20.90 19.29
N PHE A 444 -15.20 -21.24 19.43
CA PHE A 444 -14.10 -20.47 18.88
C PHE A 444 -14.11 -20.45 17.36
N VAL A 445 -14.30 -21.59 16.69
CA VAL A 445 -14.36 -21.65 15.22
C VAL A 445 -15.55 -20.86 14.66
N GLN A 446 -16.70 -20.86 15.33
CA GLN A 446 -17.82 -19.99 14.96
C GLN A 446 -17.47 -18.50 15.13
N GLY A 447 -16.78 -18.15 16.21
CA GLY A 447 -16.24 -16.81 16.42
C GLY A 447 -15.29 -16.39 15.30
N THR A 448 -14.34 -17.25 14.94
CA THR A 448 -13.40 -17.04 13.83
C THR A 448 -14.13 -16.86 12.50
N GLN A 449 -15.14 -17.68 12.19
CA GLN A 449 -15.93 -17.51 10.97
C GLN A 449 -16.66 -16.15 10.95
N ARG A 450 -17.27 -15.75 12.06
CA ARG A 450 -17.95 -14.44 12.16
C ARG A 450 -16.98 -13.28 11.95
N THR A 451 -15.78 -13.33 12.55
CA THR A 451 -14.73 -12.32 12.36
C THR A 451 -14.25 -12.28 10.91
N LEU A 452 -14.02 -13.46 10.30
CA LEU A 452 -13.60 -13.56 8.90
C LEU A 452 -14.64 -12.96 7.95
N LEU A 453 -15.92 -13.29 8.13
CA LEU A 453 -16.99 -12.76 7.28
C LEU A 453 -17.12 -11.25 7.39
N ALA A 454 -17.06 -10.70 8.61
CA ALA A 454 -17.08 -9.26 8.83
C ALA A 454 -15.86 -8.57 8.21
N ALA A 455 -14.68 -9.20 8.27
CA ALA A 455 -13.47 -8.72 7.61
C ALA A 455 -13.60 -8.73 6.08
N LEU A 456 -14.18 -9.79 5.50
CA LEU A 456 -14.42 -9.90 4.05
C LEU A 456 -15.43 -8.85 3.54
N GLU A 457 -16.40 -8.45 4.36
CA GLU A 457 -17.33 -7.34 4.03
C GLU A 457 -16.63 -5.97 3.97
N HIS A 458 -15.39 -5.85 4.46
CA HIS A 458 -14.60 -4.62 4.54
C HIS A 458 -13.18 -4.81 3.97
N GLN A 459 -13.04 -5.72 3.01
CA GLN A 459 -11.73 -6.14 2.47
C GLN A 459 -11.13 -5.19 1.42
N ASP A 460 -11.88 -4.18 0.95
CA ASP A 460 -11.39 -3.26 -0.09
C ASP A 460 -10.40 -2.24 0.47
N LEU A 461 -10.39 -2.02 1.79
CA LEU A 461 -9.41 -1.17 2.43
C LEU A 461 -8.02 -1.85 2.42
N PRO A 462 -6.99 -1.21 1.82
CA PRO A 462 -5.62 -1.69 1.86
C PRO A 462 -5.09 -1.97 3.26
N PHE A 463 -4.29 -3.02 3.42
CA PHE A 463 -3.65 -3.35 4.70
C PHE A 463 -2.92 -2.17 5.36
N ASP A 464 -2.16 -1.37 4.59
CA ASP A 464 -1.42 -0.25 5.16
C ASP A 464 -2.35 0.88 5.64
N MET A 465 -3.51 1.04 4.99
CA MET A 465 -4.56 1.96 5.46
C MET A 465 -5.27 1.39 6.70
N ILE A 466 -5.40 0.07 6.84
CA ILE A 466 -5.85 -0.57 8.09
C ILE A 466 -4.84 -0.28 9.22
N VAL A 467 -3.54 -0.39 8.95
CA VAL A 467 -2.46 -0.06 9.91
C VAL A 467 -2.52 1.41 10.33
N GLU A 468 -2.71 2.32 9.37
CA GLU A 468 -2.84 3.76 9.61
C GLU A 468 -4.09 4.09 10.43
N ALA A 469 -5.24 3.53 10.04
CA ALA A 469 -6.50 3.75 10.73
C ALA A 469 -6.44 3.26 12.19
N HIS A 470 -5.75 2.15 12.46
CA HIS A 470 -5.53 1.64 13.82
C HIS A 470 -4.53 2.48 14.64
N GLY A 471 -3.56 3.13 13.98
CA GLY A 471 -2.48 3.86 14.65
C GLY A 471 -1.41 2.95 15.28
N ALA A 472 -1.15 1.77 14.70
CA ALA A 472 -0.18 0.81 15.24
C ALA A 472 1.23 1.45 15.34
N PRO A 473 1.94 1.34 16.47
CA PRO A 473 3.33 1.82 16.55
C PRO A 473 4.23 0.99 15.63
N ARG A 474 4.89 1.64 14.66
CA ARG A 474 5.85 0.98 13.76
C ARG A 474 7.11 0.61 14.53
N VAL A 475 7.49 -0.67 14.49
CA VAL A 475 8.72 -1.19 15.09
C VAL A 475 9.64 -1.65 13.97
N ARG A 476 10.90 -1.22 14.00
CA ARG A 476 11.89 -1.66 12.99
C ARG A 476 12.03 -3.18 13.02
N GLY A 477 12.09 -3.79 11.84
CA GLY A 477 12.24 -5.23 11.66
C GLY A 477 10.99 -6.06 11.97
N MET A 478 9.83 -5.45 12.23
CA MET A 478 8.58 -6.16 12.50
C MET A 478 7.43 -5.59 11.68
N ASN A 479 6.66 -6.46 11.03
CA ASN A 479 5.46 -6.05 10.31
C ASN A 479 4.43 -5.48 11.30
N PRO A 480 3.77 -4.35 10.98
CA PRO A 480 2.69 -3.81 11.80
C PRO A 480 1.47 -4.75 11.73
N LEU A 481 0.74 -4.93 12.83
CA LEU A 481 -0.50 -5.73 12.97
C LEU A 481 -0.40 -7.24 12.69
N VAL A 482 0.40 -7.68 11.72
CA VAL A 482 0.45 -9.04 11.20
C VAL A 482 1.89 -9.54 11.18
N GLN A 483 2.27 -10.29 12.21
CA GLN A 483 3.55 -10.99 12.26
C GLN A 483 3.46 -12.39 11.66
N VAL A 484 2.28 -13.02 11.75
CA VAL A 484 2.01 -14.36 11.22
C VAL A 484 0.86 -14.32 10.21
N LEU A 485 1.03 -15.02 9.10
CA LEU A 485 0.04 -15.10 8.02
C LEU A 485 -0.50 -16.53 7.87
N PHE A 486 -1.80 -16.65 7.61
CA PHE A 486 -2.45 -17.89 7.20
C PHE A 486 -3.02 -17.72 5.79
N VAL A 487 -2.69 -18.66 4.91
CA VAL A 487 -3.12 -18.67 3.51
C VAL A 487 -3.64 -20.06 3.16
N MET A 488 -4.77 -20.13 2.45
CA MET A 488 -5.26 -21.37 1.87
C MET A 488 -5.48 -21.18 0.37
N ASN A 489 -4.63 -21.81 -0.42
CA ASN A 489 -4.68 -21.78 -1.87
C ASN A 489 -5.66 -22.85 -2.36
N ASN A 490 -6.89 -22.43 -2.66
CA ASN A 490 -7.85 -23.22 -3.44
C ASN A 490 -7.77 -22.87 -4.92
N LEU A 491 -6.55 -22.70 -5.43
CA LEU A 491 -6.32 -22.31 -6.81
C LEU A 491 -6.60 -23.49 -7.74
N PRO A 492 -7.27 -23.27 -8.87
CA PRO A 492 -7.48 -24.29 -9.89
C PRO A 492 -6.19 -24.52 -10.67
N VAL A 493 -5.12 -25.00 -10.02
CA VAL A 493 -3.96 -25.53 -10.73
C VAL A 493 -4.21 -27.02 -10.89
N ARG A 494 -4.98 -27.36 -11.92
CA ARG A 494 -4.88 -28.70 -12.48
C ARG A 494 -3.48 -28.79 -13.08
N SER A 495 -2.73 -29.83 -12.72
CA SER A 495 -1.63 -30.31 -13.56
C SER A 495 -2.22 -30.61 -14.94
N GLU A 496 -2.27 -29.59 -15.80
CA GLU A 496 -2.67 -29.75 -17.18
C GLU A 496 -1.43 -30.02 -18.00
N ALA A 497 -1.53 -31.01 -18.87
CA ALA A 497 -0.61 -31.14 -19.97
C ALA A 497 -0.73 -29.90 -20.88
N LEU A 498 0.41 -29.31 -21.23
CA LEU A 498 0.49 -28.30 -22.28
C LEU A 498 0.38 -29.02 -23.62
N ALA A 499 -0.85 -29.20 -24.11
CA ALA A 499 -1.14 -30.13 -25.21
C ALA A 499 -0.63 -31.55 -24.89
N ASP A 500 0.32 -32.08 -25.67
CA ASP A 500 0.93 -33.39 -25.47
C ASP A 500 2.18 -33.36 -24.55
N ILE A 501 2.37 -32.27 -23.79
CA ILE A 501 3.54 -32.05 -22.93
C ILE A 501 3.13 -32.19 -21.46
N THR A 502 3.76 -33.13 -20.76
CA THR A 502 3.61 -33.25 -19.30
C THR A 502 4.39 -32.14 -18.60
N VAL A 503 3.75 -31.47 -17.64
CA VAL A 503 4.32 -30.37 -16.87
C VAL A 503 4.47 -30.79 -15.41
N GLN A 504 5.69 -30.68 -14.88
CA GLN A 504 5.99 -30.96 -13.48
C GLN A 504 6.72 -29.78 -12.85
N ALA A 505 6.22 -29.25 -11.74
CA ALA A 505 6.94 -28.24 -10.96
C ALA A 505 8.17 -28.85 -10.28
N LEU A 506 9.30 -28.16 -10.36
CA LEU A 506 10.52 -28.51 -9.65
C LEU A 506 10.57 -27.79 -8.29
N PRO A 507 11.18 -28.40 -7.26
CA PRO A 507 11.34 -27.75 -5.97
C PRO A 507 12.07 -26.41 -6.08
N ALA A 508 11.47 -25.35 -5.54
CA ALA A 508 12.07 -24.02 -5.48
C ALA A 508 12.69 -23.77 -4.10
N PRO A 509 13.85 -23.08 -4.03
CA PRO A 509 14.42 -22.70 -2.75
C PRO A 509 13.57 -21.60 -2.09
N ALA A 510 13.13 -21.85 -0.85
CA ALA A 510 12.44 -20.85 -0.03
C ALA A 510 13.44 -19.84 0.55
N LEU A 511 13.95 -18.94 -0.29
CA LEU A 511 14.98 -17.96 0.08
C LEU A 511 14.44 -16.79 0.89
N TYR A 512 13.15 -16.50 0.77
CA TYR A 512 12.53 -15.29 1.29
C TYR A 512 11.34 -15.57 2.20
N SER A 513 11.21 -14.81 3.28
CA SER A 513 10.01 -14.72 4.11
C SER A 513 9.65 -13.25 4.33
N LYS A 514 8.39 -12.90 4.05
CA LYS A 514 7.85 -11.55 4.23
C LYS A 514 7.28 -11.33 5.63
N PHE A 515 7.06 -12.41 6.37
CA PHE A 515 6.47 -12.44 7.71
C PHE A 515 7.41 -13.19 8.65
N ASP A 516 7.17 -13.09 9.96
CA ASP A 516 7.89 -13.93 10.93
C ASP A 516 7.61 -15.41 10.63
N MET A 517 6.35 -15.73 10.36
CA MET A 517 5.87 -17.01 9.84
C MET A 517 4.70 -16.82 8.87
N ALA A 518 4.60 -17.67 7.86
CA ALA A 518 3.44 -17.76 6.98
C ALA A 518 3.10 -19.23 6.72
N LEU A 519 1.89 -19.64 7.07
CA LEU A 519 1.38 -20.99 6.84
C LEU A 519 0.53 -21.00 5.58
N PHE A 520 1.01 -21.69 4.54
CA PHE A 520 0.28 -21.94 3.31
C PHE A 520 -0.30 -23.35 3.34
N ILE A 521 -1.58 -23.47 3.03
CA ILE A 521 -2.31 -24.74 2.90
C ILE A 521 -2.81 -24.88 1.47
N GLU A 522 -2.64 -26.06 0.90
CA GLU A 522 -3.12 -26.42 -0.43
C GLU A 522 -4.02 -27.66 -0.33
N GLN A 523 -5.02 -27.74 -1.21
CA GLN A 523 -5.89 -28.90 -1.32
C GLN A 523 -5.78 -29.48 -2.72
N GLU A 524 -5.13 -30.64 -2.84
CA GLU A 524 -4.95 -31.35 -4.11
C GLU A 524 -5.47 -32.79 -4.00
N ALA A 525 -6.25 -33.24 -4.99
CA ALA A 525 -6.80 -34.60 -5.07
C ALA A 525 -7.49 -35.10 -3.77
N GLY A 526 -8.08 -34.19 -3.00
CA GLY A 526 -8.75 -34.52 -1.73
C GLY A 526 -7.83 -34.66 -0.52
N GLN A 527 -6.54 -34.34 -0.66
CA GLN A 527 -5.55 -34.30 0.42
C GLN A 527 -5.12 -32.85 0.70
N LEU A 528 -4.97 -32.51 1.98
CA LEU A 528 -4.39 -31.23 2.38
C LEU A 528 -2.88 -31.37 2.53
N SER A 529 -2.13 -30.49 1.88
CA SER A 529 -0.70 -30.29 2.08
C SER A 529 -0.45 -28.88 2.62
N GLY A 530 0.74 -28.63 3.15
CA GLY A 530 1.10 -27.30 3.59
C GLY A 530 2.59 -27.04 3.54
N ASN A 531 2.89 -25.75 3.45
CA ASN A 531 4.23 -25.19 3.42
C ASN A 531 4.27 -24.08 4.48
N TRP A 532 5.10 -24.25 5.50
CA TRP A 532 5.25 -23.27 6.58
C TRP A 532 6.55 -22.50 6.40
N GLN A 533 6.43 -21.27 5.89
CA GLN A 533 7.56 -20.36 5.67
C GLN A 533 7.86 -19.56 6.92
N PHE A 534 9.13 -19.26 7.16
CA PHE A 534 9.58 -18.55 8.37
C PHE A 534 10.83 -17.73 8.12
N ALA A 535 11.01 -16.68 8.93
CA ALA A 535 12.24 -15.90 8.95
C ALA A 535 13.36 -16.69 9.65
N THR A 536 14.42 -17.05 8.93
CA THR A 536 15.56 -17.82 9.46
C THR A 536 16.42 -17.03 10.45
N THR A 537 16.26 -15.71 10.47
CA THR A 537 16.85 -14.81 11.47
C THR A 537 16.13 -14.86 12.82
N LEU A 538 14.92 -15.43 12.89
CA LEU A 538 14.09 -15.49 14.10
C LEU A 538 13.90 -16.93 14.62
N PHE A 539 13.75 -17.89 13.70
CA PHE A 539 13.45 -19.28 14.01
C PHE A 539 14.41 -20.23 13.31
N ARG A 540 14.69 -21.37 13.95
CA ARG A 540 15.34 -22.51 13.31
C ARG A 540 14.31 -23.45 12.72
N GLN A 541 14.73 -24.19 11.69
CA GLN A 541 13.87 -25.17 11.01
C GLN A 541 13.29 -26.21 11.97
N GLU A 542 14.07 -26.68 12.96
CA GLU A 542 13.60 -27.67 13.93
C GLU A 542 12.47 -27.14 14.83
N HIS A 543 12.44 -25.83 15.07
CA HIS A 543 11.34 -25.20 15.82
C HIS A 543 10.04 -25.23 15.02
N ILE A 544 10.11 -24.87 13.74
CA ILE A 544 8.95 -24.88 12.85
C ILE A 544 8.44 -26.31 12.63
N GLN A 545 9.32 -27.30 12.51
CA GLN A 545 8.93 -28.72 12.46
C GLN A 545 8.15 -29.17 13.70
N ARG A 546 8.52 -28.67 14.89
CA ARG A 546 7.75 -28.93 16.12
C ARG A 546 6.39 -28.25 16.07
N LEU A 547 6.30 -27.01 15.59
CA LEU A 547 5.02 -26.31 15.41
C LEU A 547 4.10 -27.02 14.40
N VAL A 548 4.65 -27.53 13.29
CA VAL A 548 3.92 -28.37 12.33
C VAL A 548 3.36 -29.61 13.03
N SER A 549 4.21 -30.36 13.74
CA SER A 549 3.80 -31.57 14.44
C SER A 549 2.72 -31.29 15.50
N ALA A 550 2.88 -30.18 16.24
CA ALA A 550 1.92 -29.68 17.20
C ALA A 550 0.58 -29.31 16.57
N TRP A 551 0.60 -28.62 15.43
CA TRP A 551 -0.59 -28.23 14.69
C TRP A 551 -1.35 -29.45 14.14
N ILE A 552 -0.64 -30.43 13.56
CA ILE A 552 -1.25 -31.68 13.07
C ILE A 552 -1.89 -32.45 14.22
N ALA A 553 -1.19 -32.63 15.34
CA ALA A 553 -1.73 -33.30 16.53
C ALA A 553 -2.97 -32.56 17.08
N MET A 554 -2.98 -31.23 17.00
CA MET A 554 -4.14 -30.41 17.35
C MET A 554 -5.33 -30.67 16.43
N LEU A 555 -5.12 -30.76 15.11
CA LEU A 555 -6.18 -31.09 14.16
C LEU A 555 -6.77 -32.49 14.41
N GLU A 556 -5.93 -33.49 14.69
CA GLU A 556 -6.37 -34.86 15.06
C GLU A 556 -7.20 -34.86 16.35
N GLN A 557 -6.82 -34.01 17.29
CA GLN A 557 -7.53 -33.81 18.55
C GLN A 557 -8.89 -33.13 18.35
N ILE A 558 -8.96 -32.09 17.51
CA ILE A 558 -10.20 -31.36 17.17
C ILE A 558 -11.27 -32.29 16.58
N VAL A 559 -10.87 -33.21 15.70
CA VAL A 559 -11.82 -34.15 15.05
C VAL A 559 -12.19 -35.34 15.93
N SER A 560 -11.42 -35.64 16.98
CA SER A 560 -11.65 -36.79 17.87
C SER A 560 -12.39 -36.46 19.16
N VAL A 561 -12.24 -35.25 19.70
CA VAL A 561 -12.84 -34.83 20.97
C VAL A 561 -13.90 -33.76 20.73
N GLN A 562 -15.17 -34.13 20.90
CA GLN A 562 -16.26 -33.14 20.97
C GLN A 562 -16.05 -32.27 22.22
N ASP A 563 -16.10 -30.95 22.05
CA ASP A 563 -15.93 -29.93 23.10
C ASP A 563 -14.52 -29.80 23.72
N MET A 564 -13.48 -29.96 22.90
CA MET A 564 -12.12 -29.63 23.31
C MET A 564 -12.01 -28.20 23.84
N ARG A 565 -11.47 -28.04 25.05
CA ARG A 565 -11.31 -26.74 25.73
C ARG A 565 -9.89 -26.22 25.65
N TRP A 566 -9.75 -24.89 25.61
CA TRP A 566 -8.47 -24.16 25.57
C TRP A 566 -7.38 -24.74 26.49
N GLN A 567 -7.72 -25.00 27.76
CA GLN A 567 -6.77 -25.47 28.77
C GLN A 567 -6.48 -26.97 28.73
N ALA A 568 -7.38 -27.76 28.14
CA ALA A 568 -7.28 -29.22 28.12
C ALA A 568 -6.38 -29.73 26.99
N MET A 569 -5.95 -28.84 26.09
CA MET A 569 -5.15 -29.19 24.94
C MET A 569 -3.68 -29.33 25.34
N ASN A 570 -3.22 -30.58 25.44
CA ASN A 570 -1.85 -30.90 25.78
C ASN A 570 -1.04 -30.99 24.47
N VAL A 571 -0.53 -29.86 23.99
CA VAL A 571 0.41 -29.84 22.87
C VAL A 571 1.82 -29.92 23.47
N PRO A 572 2.58 -31.01 23.28
CA PRO A 572 3.93 -31.11 23.80
C PRO A 572 4.86 -30.15 23.04
N LEU A 573 4.92 -28.90 23.48
CA LEU A 573 5.88 -27.89 23.00
C LEU A 573 7.26 -28.04 23.68
N GLN A 574 7.39 -28.90 24.70
CA GLN A 574 8.65 -29.18 25.42
C GLN A 574 9.12 -30.64 25.22
N GLY A 575 10.42 -30.79 24.95
CA GLY A 575 11.03 -32.00 24.42
C GLY A 575 10.96 -33.24 25.32
N GLY A 576 10.47 -34.34 24.74
CA GLY A 576 10.77 -35.71 25.14
C GLY A 576 11.51 -36.40 24.00
N GLY A 577 12.70 -36.92 24.28
CA GLY A 577 13.59 -37.51 23.28
C GLY A 577 12.96 -38.68 22.54
N LEU A 578 13.03 -38.63 21.21
CA LEU A 578 12.89 -39.81 20.37
C LEU A 578 14.19 -40.60 20.45
N ALA A 579 14.09 -41.81 20.98
CA ALA A 579 15.18 -42.76 21.08
C ALA A 579 15.65 -43.21 19.68
N GLY A 580 16.96 -43.10 19.45
CA GLY A 580 17.74 -44.06 18.67
C GLY A 580 17.88 -43.85 17.16
N SER A 581 18.88 -43.06 16.75
CA SER A 581 19.91 -43.52 15.81
C SER A 581 21.07 -42.51 15.76
N THR A 582 22.28 -43.03 15.91
CA THR A 582 23.58 -42.36 16.13
C THR A 582 24.02 -41.37 15.03
N PRO A 583 24.50 -40.17 15.40
CA PRO A 583 25.38 -39.35 14.55
C PRO A 583 26.86 -39.60 14.85
N VAL A 584 27.69 -39.61 13.80
CA VAL A 584 29.15 -39.69 13.84
C VAL A 584 29.74 -38.32 14.23
N SER A 585 30.70 -38.36 15.15
CA SER A 585 31.37 -37.24 15.79
C SER A 585 32.43 -36.53 14.94
N ALA A 586 32.61 -35.22 15.14
CA ALA A 586 33.89 -34.51 15.00
C ALA A 586 33.91 -33.29 15.95
N PRO A 587 35.09 -32.79 16.40
CA PRO A 587 35.30 -32.44 17.79
C PRO A 587 35.34 -30.94 18.13
N THR A 588 35.19 -30.76 19.44
CA THR A 588 35.27 -29.57 20.29
C THR A 588 36.52 -28.70 20.18
N SER A 589 36.36 -27.40 20.45
CA SER A 589 37.34 -26.63 21.24
C SER A 589 36.64 -25.87 22.39
N LYS A 590 37.15 -26.10 23.62
CA LYS A 590 36.96 -25.28 24.83
C LYS A 590 38.04 -24.18 24.76
N ALA A 591 37.85 -22.94 25.19
CA ALA A 591 37.67 -22.40 26.54
C ALA A 591 37.52 -20.86 26.34
N ASP A 592 36.96 -20.02 27.21
CA ASP A 592 37.35 -19.90 28.61
C ASP A 592 36.33 -19.08 29.41
N LYS A 593 36.25 -19.36 30.71
CA LYS A 593 35.41 -18.68 31.70
C LYS A 593 36.28 -17.70 32.50
N LEU A 594 35.76 -16.51 32.80
CA LEU A 594 35.98 -15.73 34.04
C LEU A 594 35.17 -14.43 33.90
N GLY A 595 34.38 -13.93 34.84
CA GLY A 595 34.11 -14.30 36.22
C GLY A 595 33.06 -13.31 36.75
N LYS A 596 32.16 -13.80 37.61
CA LYS A 596 31.12 -13.02 38.29
C LYS A 596 31.74 -12.02 39.27
N PHE A 597 31.09 -10.86 39.48
CA PHE A 597 30.88 -10.30 40.83
C PHE A 597 29.54 -9.55 40.92
N LEU A 598 28.96 -9.59 42.12
CA LEU A 598 27.56 -9.35 42.48
C LEU A 598 27.30 -7.95 43.08
N LYS A 599 26.09 -7.44 42.78
CA LYS A 599 25.08 -6.79 43.66
C LYS A 599 25.22 -5.32 44.16
N ARG A 600 23.98 -4.76 44.26
CA ARG A 600 23.42 -3.62 45.03
C ARG A 600 23.57 -2.24 44.36
N SER A 601 22.57 -1.35 44.36
CA SER A 601 21.34 -1.22 45.16
C SER A 601 20.32 -0.33 44.45
N ALA A 602 19.04 -0.56 44.71
CA ALA A 602 17.95 0.37 44.44
C ALA A 602 18.08 1.64 45.32
N GLY A 603 17.72 2.78 44.73
CA GLY A 603 17.53 4.06 45.43
C GLY A 603 16.73 4.99 44.55
N ALA A 604 15.44 5.14 44.85
CA ALA A 604 14.58 6.16 44.26
C ALA A 604 14.85 7.50 44.96
N THR A 605 15.07 8.56 44.19
CA THR A 605 14.84 9.95 44.62
C THR A 605 14.40 10.76 43.40
N ALA A 606 13.21 11.36 43.51
CA ALA A 606 12.76 12.42 42.63
C ALA A 606 13.66 13.65 42.79
N ALA A 607 14.17 14.17 41.67
CA ALA A 607 14.65 15.53 41.52
C ALA A 607 14.45 15.92 40.05
N ALA A 608 13.65 16.96 39.79
CA ALA A 608 13.58 17.57 38.48
C ALA A 608 14.96 18.16 38.14
N PRO A 609 15.51 17.94 36.93
CA PRO A 609 16.78 18.53 36.56
C PRO A 609 16.60 20.04 36.27
N PRO A 610 17.65 20.86 36.46
CA PRO A 610 17.61 22.29 36.19
C PRO A 610 17.40 22.53 34.69
N ARG A 611 16.61 23.56 34.32
CA ARG A 611 16.52 24.04 32.94
C ARG A 611 17.92 24.33 32.42
N ALA A 612 18.44 23.47 31.55
CA ALA A 612 19.69 23.74 30.85
C ALA A 612 19.47 24.99 29.97
N ALA A 613 20.28 26.02 30.19
CA ALA A 613 20.14 27.30 29.50
C ALA A 613 20.69 27.19 28.07
N VAL A 614 19.92 27.63 27.08
CA VAL A 614 20.43 27.93 25.74
C VAL A 614 21.12 29.30 25.76
N ARG A 615 22.07 29.52 24.86
CA ARG A 615 22.68 30.83 24.63
C ARG A 615 21.93 31.52 23.49
N GLU A 616 21.65 32.80 23.68
CA GLU A 616 20.92 33.63 22.72
C GLU A 616 21.78 34.82 22.33
N SER A 617 21.91 35.05 21.03
CA SER A 617 22.63 36.21 20.49
C SER A 617 22.00 36.67 19.18
N LEU A 618 22.33 37.86 18.73
CA LEU A 618 21.94 38.32 17.40
C LEU A 618 22.96 37.81 16.38
N LEU A 619 22.48 37.22 15.28
CA LEU A 619 23.34 36.73 14.21
C LEU A 619 24.16 37.87 13.58
N VAL A 620 23.54 39.03 13.43
CA VAL A 620 24.20 40.29 13.03
C VAL A 620 24.05 41.30 14.16
N PRO A 621 25.16 41.86 14.71
CA PRO A 621 25.08 42.84 15.78
C PRO A 621 24.21 44.04 15.40
N GLY A 622 23.23 44.36 16.25
CA GLY A 622 22.31 45.48 16.04
C GLY A 622 21.10 45.18 15.16
N GLN A 623 20.97 43.98 14.59
CA GLN A 623 19.77 43.54 13.88
C GLN A 623 19.02 42.49 14.70
N LEU A 624 17.73 42.73 14.95
CA LEU A 624 16.91 41.84 15.76
C LEU A 624 16.64 40.48 15.08
N PHE A 625 16.75 40.39 13.76
CA PHE A 625 16.46 39.19 12.97
C PHE A 625 17.70 38.66 12.22
N PRO A 626 17.89 37.33 12.14
CA PRO A 626 17.28 36.29 12.97
C PRO A 626 17.97 36.18 14.34
N LEU A 627 17.23 35.68 15.33
CA LEU A 627 17.78 35.29 16.62
C LEU A 627 18.65 34.04 16.45
N LEU A 628 19.89 34.06 16.93
CA LEU A 628 20.75 32.88 16.99
C LEU A 628 20.58 32.20 18.36
N VAL A 629 20.22 30.92 18.34
CA VAL A 629 20.09 30.07 19.52
C VAL A 629 21.09 28.92 19.42
N GLU A 630 21.92 28.78 20.44
CA GLU A 630 22.97 27.76 20.52
C GLU A 630 22.86 26.98 21.85
N PRO A 631 23.31 25.73 21.91
CA PRO A 631 23.36 25.00 23.17
C PRO A 631 24.31 25.71 24.17
N GLY A 632 23.85 25.89 25.40
CA GLY A 632 24.73 26.29 26.52
C GLY A 632 25.61 25.15 27.02
N ASP A 633 25.22 23.90 26.75
CA ASP A 633 25.97 22.69 27.00
C ASP A 633 25.68 21.64 25.92
N ALA A 634 26.66 20.79 25.57
CA ALA A 634 26.55 19.81 24.49
C ALA A 634 25.50 18.69 24.76
N SER A 635 25.04 18.55 26.00
CA SER A 635 24.02 17.57 26.39
C SER A 635 22.57 18.02 26.16
N ILE A 636 22.34 19.26 25.71
CA ILE A 636 20.97 19.78 25.49
C ILE A 636 20.33 19.11 24.28
N ASP A 637 19.29 18.32 24.51
CA ASP A 637 18.38 17.83 23.48
C ASP A 637 17.47 18.97 23.01
N LEU A 638 17.61 19.37 21.73
CA LEU A 638 16.84 20.47 21.15
C LEU A 638 15.34 20.18 21.12
N ILE A 639 14.94 18.95 20.81
CA ILE A 639 13.55 18.55 20.62
C ILE A 639 12.82 18.61 21.97
N GLU A 640 13.42 18.05 23.03
CA GLU A 640 12.88 18.12 24.38
C GLU A 640 12.84 19.57 24.90
N TRP A 641 13.89 20.34 24.63
CA TRP A 641 13.94 21.75 25.04
C TRP A 641 12.83 22.57 24.37
N VAL A 642 12.63 22.43 23.06
CA VAL A 642 11.55 23.12 22.32
C VAL A 642 10.19 22.68 22.85
N ARG A 643 9.96 21.39 23.08
CA ARG A 643 8.68 20.87 23.59
C ARG A 643 8.33 21.47 24.96
N ASN A 644 9.33 21.62 25.83
CA ASN A 644 9.16 22.19 27.18
C ASN A 644 9.09 23.72 27.19
N ASN A 645 9.47 24.39 26.09
CA ASN A 645 9.53 25.86 26.01
C ASN A 645 8.77 26.42 24.79
N ARG A 646 7.79 25.70 24.24
CA ARG A 646 7.04 26.12 23.05
C ARG A 646 6.44 27.55 23.16
N PRO A 647 5.82 27.98 24.28
CA PRO A 647 5.35 29.36 24.41
C PRO A 647 6.46 30.42 24.35
N LEU A 648 7.67 30.07 24.81
CA LEU A 648 8.84 30.94 24.70
C LEU A 648 9.31 31.04 23.25
N VAL A 649 9.39 29.90 22.55
CA VAL A 649 9.75 29.85 21.13
C VAL A 649 8.76 30.66 20.29
N GLU A 650 7.46 30.52 20.56
CA GLU A 650 6.40 31.27 19.88
C GLU A 650 6.54 32.79 20.06
N ARG A 651 6.73 33.26 21.30
CA ARG A 651 6.94 34.67 21.58
C ARG A 651 8.19 35.21 20.88
N LYS A 652 9.29 34.46 20.94
CA LYS A 652 10.55 34.84 20.27
C LYS A 652 10.40 34.88 18.75
N LEU A 653 9.64 33.96 18.18
CA LEU A 653 9.35 33.95 16.75
C LEU A 653 8.59 35.23 16.34
N GLY A 654 7.60 35.66 17.12
CA GLY A 654 6.89 36.93 16.87
C GLY A 654 7.75 38.18 17.08
N GLU A 655 8.64 38.18 18.08
CA GLU A 655 9.58 39.30 18.34
C GLU A 655 10.62 39.42 17.23
N HIS A 656 11.27 38.31 16.89
CA HIS A 656 12.43 38.29 16.02
C HIS A 656 12.11 37.97 14.56
N ALA A 657 10.89 37.57 14.18
CA ALA A 657 10.50 37.06 12.84
C ALA A 657 11.13 35.72 12.42
N GLY A 658 12.24 35.32 13.04
CA GLY A 658 12.82 33.98 12.86
C GLY A 658 13.98 33.68 13.80
N ILE A 659 14.26 32.39 13.95
CA ILE A 659 15.19 31.81 14.92
C ILE A 659 16.07 30.78 14.20
N LEU A 660 17.38 30.98 14.23
CA LEU A 660 18.38 30.02 13.76
C LEU A 660 18.89 29.20 14.95
N PHE A 661 18.60 27.90 14.96
CA PHE A 661 19.15 26.93 15.91
C PHE A 661 20.42 26.32 15.32
N ARG A 662 21.55 26.50 16.01
CA ARG A 662 22.87 26.05 15.55
C ARG A 662 23.61 25.27 16.63
N GLY A 663 24.37 24.26 16.21
CA GLY A 663 25.25 23.49 17.08
C GLY A 663 24.55 22.44 17.95
N PHE A 664 23.24 22.24 17.79
CA PHE A 664 22.52 21.15 18.45
C PHE A 664 22.74 19.80 17.75
N ALA A 665 22.73 18.72 18.51
CA ALA A 665 22.79 17.36 17.97
C ALA A 665 21.42 16.97 17.38
N LEU A 666 21.17 17.34 16.13
CA LEU A 666 19.95 17.00 15.40
C LEU A 666 20.28 16.03 14.24
N GLU A 667 20.01 14.74 14.45
CA GLU A 667 20.38 13.69 13.51
C GLU A 667 19.32 13.47 12.42
N GLY A 668 19.66 13.85 11.19
CA GLY A 668 18.92 13.50 9.99
C GLY A 668 17.49 14.03 9.93
N ILE A 669 16.73 13.49 8.98
CA ILE A 669 15.36 13.94 8.68
C ILE A 669 14.41 13.60 9.83
N GLN A 670 14.58 12.45 10.50
CA GLN A 670 13.72 12.06 11.61
C GLN A 670 13.90 12.98 12.82
N GLY A 671 15.14 13.41 13.11
CA GLY A 671 15.41 14.42 14.14
C GLY A 671 14.75 15.75 13.78
N PHE A 672 14.88 16.19 12.52
CA PHE A 672 14.24 17.41 12.05
C PHE A 672 12.71 17.35 12.11
N GLU A 673 12.08 16.25 11.71
CA GLU A 673 10.64 16.08 11.79
C GLU A 673 10.15 16.13 13.24
N ALA A 674 10.84 15.43 14.16
CA ALA A 674 10.52 15.49 15.58
C ALA A 674 10.71 16.90 16.16
N PHE A 675 11.70 17.66 15.70
CA PHE A 675 11.84 19.08 16.02
C PHE A 675 10.66 19.90 15.50
N ALA A 676 10.28 19.72 14.24
CA ALA A 676 9.16 20.44 13.62
C ALA A 676 7.84 20.15 14.34
N GLU A 677 7.56 18.90 14.69
CA GLU A 677 6.40 18.51 15.51
C GLU A 677 6.47 19.08 16.94
N ALA A 678 7.68 19.21 17.50
CA ALA A 678 7.88 19.87 18.78
C ALA A 678 7.61 21.37 18.72
N VAL A 679 7.93 22.05 17.61
CA VAL A 679 7.58 23.46 17.36
C VAL A 679 6.06 23.60 17.15
N GLN A 680 5.48 22.78 16.27
CA GLN A 680 4.08 22.84 15.88
C GLN A 680 3.49 21.43 15.72
N PRO A 681 2.60 20.99 16.63
CA PRO A 681 1.82 19.77 16.43
C PRO A 681 0.87 19.94 15.24
N GLY A 682 0.68 18.87 14.46
CA GLY A 682 -0.16 18.94 13.26
C GLY A 682 0.55 19.67 12.12
N LEU A 683 1.76 19.21 11.77
CA LEU A 683 2.45 19.64 10.57
C LEU A 683 1.56 19.38 9.35
N TYR A 684 1.60 20.31 8.40
CA TYR A 684 0.79 20.21 7.20
C TYR A 684 1.36 19.14 6.26
N GLY A 685 0.49 18.28 5.72
CA GLY A 685 0.89 17.03 5.05
C GLY A 685 0.77 17.02 3.51
N GLN A 686 0.14 18.03 2.88
CA GLN A 686 0.00 18.13 1.42
C GLN A 686 0.13 19.59 0.97
N TYR A 687 1.32 20.03 0.56
CA TYR A 687 1.58 21.43 0.23
C TYR A 687 2.08 21.61 -1.22
N GLY A 688 1.20 22.09 -2.09
CA GLY A 688 1.52 22.41 -3.49
C GLY A 688 2.25 21.27 -4.21
N ASP A 689 3.13 21.65 -5.14
CA ASP A 689 3.95 20.75 -5.96
C ASP A 689 5.31 20.43 -5.31
N LEU A 690 5.47 20.62 -3.98
CA LEU A 690 6.75 20.38 -3.31
C LEU A 690 6.97 18.88 -3.08
N PRO A 691 8.05 18.28 -3.61
CA PRO A 691 8.28 16.84 -3.46
C PRO A 691 8.54 16.49 -1.99
N LYS A 692 7.75 15.56 -1.44
CA LYS A 692 7.97 15.03 -0.09
C LYS A 692 9.35 14.39 0.00
N LYS A 693 10.03 14.59 1.13
CA LYS A 693 11.36 13.99 1.34
C LYS A 693 11.22 12.56 1.87
N GLU A 694 11.92 11.63 1.22
CA GLU A 694 12.01 10.22 1.64
C GLU A 694 12.36 10.09 3.14
N GLY A 695 11.51 9.38 3.88
CA GLY A 695 11.73 9.08 5.30
C GLY A 695 11.16 10.09 6.31
N GLY A 696 10.52 11.18 5.87
CA GLY A 696 9.71 12.06 6.72
C GLY A 696 8.23 12.05 6.33
N LYS A 697 7.31 12.16 7.29
CA LYS A 697 5.85 12.14 7.04
C LYS A 697 5.35 13.47 6.47
N ASN A 698 5.75 14.59 7.10
CA ASN A 698 5.33 15.97 6.77
C ASN A 698 6.52 16.90 6.51
N THR A 699 7.58 16.38 5.89
CA THR A 699 8.76 17.15 5.49
C THR A 699 8.97 17.09 3.97
N TYR A 700 9.35 18.20 3.38
CA TYR A 700 9.48 18.43 1.94
C TYR A 700 10.94 18.68 1.55
N ARG A 701 11.31 18.38 0.31
CA ARG A 701 12.55 18.90 -0.28
C ARG A 701 12.33 20.37 -0.67
N SER A 702 13.41 21.15 -0.77
CA SER A 702 13.31 22.48 -1.36
C SER A 702 12.82 22.41 -2.80
N THR A 703 12.12 23.46 -3.26
CA THR A 703 11.66 23.61 -4.65
C THR A 703 12.77 23.26 -5.66
N PRO A 704 12.52 22.38 -6.64
CA PRO A 704 13.46 22.10 -7.71
C PRO A 704 13.73 23.38 -8.52
N TYR A 705 14.94 23.94 -8.39
CA TYR A 705 15.34 25.16 -9.08
C TYR A 705 16.82 25.10 -9.47
N PRO A 706 17.21 25.53 -10.69
CA PRO A 706 18.58 25.40 -11.20
C PRO A 706 19.61 25.92 -10.20
N GLU A 707 20.61 25.11 -9.83
CA GLU A 707 21.56 25.41 -8.74
C GLU A 707 22.34 26.71 -8.97
N ASN A 708 22.59 27.03 -10.24
CA ASN A 708 23.31 28.23 -10.69
C ASN A 708 22.45 29.50 -10.82
N LYS A 709 21.16 29.46 -10.45
CA LYS A 709 20.25 30.61 -10.48
C LYS A 709 19.80 31.00 -9.07
N MET A 710 19.53 32.28 -8.85
CA MET A 710 18.97 32.75 -7.59
C MET A 710 17.47 32.44 -7.55
N ILE A 711 16.98 31.96 -6.40
CA ILE A 711 15.54 32.04 -6.09
C ILE A 711 15.35 33.40 -5.42
N LEU A 712 14.53 34.27 -6.03
CA LEU A 712 14.29 35.64 -5.57
C LEU A 712 13.53 35.66 -4.22
N PHE A 713 13.50 36.82 -3.57
CA PHE A 713 12.84 36.97 -2.28
C PHE A 713 11.33 36.79 -2.40
N HIS A 714 10.77 35.98 -1.51
CA HIS A 714 9.35 35.70 -1.47
C HIS A 714 8.88 35.29 -0.07
N ASN A 715 7.59 35.51 0.17
CA ASN A 715 6.83 34.87 1.24
C ASN A 715 6.03 33.71 0.64
N GLU A 716 6.17 32.51 1.20
CA GLU A 716 5.63 31.27 0.64
C GLU A 716 4.09 31.32 0.54
N SER A 717 3.55 30.95 -0.63
CA SER A 717 2.13 31.07 -1.03
C SER A 717 1.38 32.35 -0.66
N ALA A 718 2.05 33.50 -0.51
CA ALA A 718 1.36 34.77 -0.20
C ALA A 718 0.32 35.22 -1.24
N HIS A 719 0.35 34.64 -2.45
CA HIS A 719 -0.63 34.89 -3.50
C HIS A 719 -1.85 33.94 -3.46
N GLN A 720 -1.83 32.91 -2.61
CA GLN A 720 -2.90 31.91 -2.46
C GLN A 720 -3.84 32.25 -1.29
N ASP A 721 -4.99 31.58 -1.22
CA ASP A 721 -6.01 31.85 -0.19
C ASP A 721 -5.64 31.28 1.19
N SER A 722 -4.68 30.35 1.23
CA SER A 722 -4.13 29.79 2.47
C SER A 722 -2.61 29.66 2.36
N TRP A 723 -1.89 29.90 3.46
CA TRP A 723 -0.44 29.83 3.52
C TRP A 723 0.05 29.34 4.89
N PRO A 724 1.26 28.77 5.00
CA PRO A 724 1.81 28.36 6.27
C PRO A 724 2.35 29.59 6.99
N ARG A 725 2.03 29.77 8.27
CA ARG A 725 2.68 30.81 9.07
C ARG A 725 4.08 30.38 9.48
N LYS A 726 4.26 29.14 9.93
CA LYS A 726 5.57 28.66 10.39
C LYS A 726 6.25 27.86 9.29
N GLN A 727 7.45 28.27 8.92
CA GLN A 727 8.32 27.50 8.02
C GLN A 727 9.63 27.16 8.72
N MET A 728 10.07 25.92 8.54
CA MET A 728 11.29 25.40 9.13
C MET A 728 12.18 24.86 8.02
N PHE A 729 13.43 25.31 7.94
CA PHE A 729 14.41 24.79 6.99
C PHE A 729 15.57 24.14 7.73
N TYR A 730 15.89 22.89 7.40
CA TYR A 730 16.96 22.10 7.99
C TYR A 730 18.05 21.79 7.00
N CYS A 731 19.29 22.04 7.40
CA CYS A 731 20.47 21.71 6.61
C CYS A 731 20.96 20.29 6.92
N GLU A 732 20.62 19.35 6.04
CA GLU A 732 21.19 18.01 6.08
C GLU A 732 22.60 18.01 5.47
N GLN A 733 22.80 18.76 4.39
CA GLN A 733 24.07 18.90 3.71
C GLN A 733 24.24 20.32 3.17
N PRO A 734 25.21 21.10 3.68
CA PRO A 734 25.50 22.42 3.13
C PRO A 734 26.23 22.29 1.78
N SER A 735 26.03 23.27 0.91
CA SER A 735 26.81 23.39 -0.33
C SER A 735 28.28 23.68 -0.02
N PRO A 736 29.25 23.14 -0.79
CA PRO A 736 30.66 23.51 -0.65
C PRO A 736 30.95 24.94 -1.12
N VAL A 737 30.18 25.47 -2.08
CA VAL A 737 30.33 26.84 -2.61
C VAL A 737 28.94 27.49 -2.77
N GLY A 738 28.79 28.72 -2.27
CA GLY A 738 27.53 29.46 -2.36
C GLY A 738 26.38 28.84 -1.56
N GLY A 739 25.13 29.12 -1.98
CA GLY A 739 23.95 28.43 -1.43
C GLY A 739 23.48 28.90 -0.07
N ALA A 740 23.91 30.11 0.33
CA ALA A 740 23.33 30.83 1.46
C ALA A 740 21.81 30.97 1.28
N THR A 741 21.11 31.10 2.40
CA THR A 741 19.68 31.42 2.42
C THR A 741 19.54 32.83 2.97
N PRO A 742 19.52 33.86 2.11
CA PRO A 742 19.20 35.21 2.52
C PRO A 742 17.80 35.26 3.12
N VAL A 743 17.67 35.92 4.27
CA VAL A 743 16.38 36.15 4.93
C VAL A 743 16.20 37.63 5.22
N VAL A 744 14.98 38.14 5.10
CA VAL A 744 14.64 39.56 5.27
C VAL A 744 13.50 39.71 6.27
N ASP A 745 13.63 40.63 7.22
CA ASP A 745 12.52 41.05 8.08
C ASP A 745 11.57 41.97 7.28
N CYS A 746 10.37 41.47 7.01
CA CYS A 746 9.36 42.17 6.21
C CYS A 746 8.80 43.42 6.90
N ARG A 747 8.98 43.57 8.22
CA ARG A 747 8.65 44.81 8.95
C ARG A 747 9.67 45.89 8.64
N LEU A 748 10.95 45.53 8.61
CA LEU A 748 12.02 46.46 8.21
C LEU A 748 11.88 46.85 6.74
N MET A 749 11.52 45.88 5.89
CA MET A 749 11.19 46.16 4.48
C MET A 749 10.05 47.17 4.37
N TYR A 750 8.95 46.96 5.12
CA TYR A 750 7.85 47.90 5.21
C TYR A 750 8.32 49.30 5.65
N GLU A 751 9.11 49.40 6.71
CA GLU A 751 9.64 50.66 7.25
C GLU A 751 10.55 51.41 6.27
N LYS A 752 11.30 50.70 5.43
CA LYS A 752 12.25 51.28 4.46
C LYS A 752 11.63 51.61 3.11
N LEU A 753 10.47 51.06 2.76
CA LEU A 753 9.75 51.43 1.55
C LEU A 753 9.46 52.94 1.53
N PRO A 754 9.68 53.66 0.41
CA PRO A 754 9.30 55.06 0.32
C PRO A 754 7.81 55.25 0.60
N GLN A 755 7.47 56.33 1.29
CA GLN A 755 6.11 56.61 1.73
C GLN A 755 5.08 56.55 0.59
N ALA A 756 5.41 57.09 -0.59
CA ALA A 756 4.51 57.10 -1.74
C ALA A 756 4.22 55.68 -2.29
N LEU A 757 5.25 54.85 -2.42
CA LEU A 757 5.10 53.47 -2.89
C LEU A 757 4.39 52.61 -1.84
N ARG A 758 4.73 52.79 -0.56
CA ARG A 758 4.05 52.13 0.57
C ARG A 758 2.56 52.42 0.57
N GLN A 759 2.15 53.69 0.50
CA GLN A 759 0.75 54.09 0.45
C GLN A 759 0.04 53.46 -0.75
N THR A 760 0.68 53.46 -1.93
CA THR A 760 0.12 52.84 -3.13
C THR A 760 -0.11 51.34 -2.94
N LEU A 761 0.84 50.63 -2.34
CA LEU A 761 0.74 49.19 -2.06
C LEU A 761 -0.31 48.88 -0.99
N GLU A 762 -0.49 49.76 0.00
CA GLU A 762 -1.54 49.64 1.03
C GLU A 762 -2.93 49.87 0.45
N ASP A 763 -3.10 50.92 -0.36
CA ASP A 763 -4.39 51.31 -0.91
C ASP A 763 -4.84 50.37 -2.03
N LYS A 764 -3.91 50.00 -2.92
CA LYS A 764 -4.23 49.22 -4.12
C LYS A 764 -4.06 47.72 -3.92
N GLY A 765 -3.12 47.27 -3.08
CA GLY A 765 -2.70 45.87 -3.05
C GLY A 765 -2.06 45.40 -4.37
N LEU A 766 -2.03 44.09 -4.58
CA LEU A 766 -1.48 43.43 -5.77
C LEU A 766 -2.55 42.62 -6.48
N LEU A 767 -2.44 42.52 -7.80
CA LEU A 767 -3.23 41.64 -8.64
C LEU A 767 -2.30 40.63 -9.32
N TYR A 768 -2.32 39.40 -8.85
CA TYR A 768 -1.58 38.30 -9.46
C TYR A 768 -2.37 37.77 -10.65
N VAL A 769 -1.71 37.68 -11.80
CA VAL A 769 -2.29 37.17 -13.04
C VAL A 769 -1.53 35.93 -13.46
N ARG A 770 -2.24 34.82 -13.67
CA ARG A 770 -1.68 33.59 -14.23
C ARG A 770 -2.43 33.21 -15.50
N THR A 771 -1.66 32.93 -16.55
CA THR A 771 -2.20 32.55 -17.86
C THR A 771 -1.77 31.12 -18.19
N PHE A 772 -2.75 30.23 -18.28
CA PHE A 772 -2.58 28.84 -18.70
C PHE A 772 -2.60 28.77 -20.22
N ALA A 773 -1.49 29.22 -20.83
CA ALA A 773 -1.33 29.29 -22.28
C ALA A 773 -0.57 28.06 -22.83
N ASP A 774 -1.00 27.58 -24.00
CA ASP A 774 -0.39 26.42 -24.65
C ASP A 774 1.11 26.68 -24.93
N LYS A 775 1.96 25.72 -24.58
CA LYS A 775 3.45 25.74 -24.71
C LYS A 775 4.20 26.76 -23.83
N LEU A 776 3.51 27.52 -22.97
CA LEU A 776 4.10 28.55 -22.10
C LEU A 776 3.94 28.24 -20.60
N ASP A 777 2.81 27.64 -20.22
CA ASP A 777 2.55 27.11 -18.89
C ASP A 777 1.84 25.75 -19.05
N VAL A 778 1.57 25.07 -17.95
CA VAL A 778 0.72 23.88 -17.97
C VAL A 778 -0.69 24.23 -18.48
N PRO A 779 -1.34 23.34 -19.26
CA PRO A 779 -2.73 23.53 -19.65
C PRO A 779 -3.64 23.65 -18.42
N TRP A 780 -4.68 24.48 -18.49
CA TRP A 780 -5.60 24.65 -17.36
C TRP A 780 -6.29 23.34 -16.99
N GLN A 781 -6.51 22.43 -17.96
CA GLN A 781 -7.09 21.11 -17.73
C GLN A 781 -6.21 20.27 -16.81
N HIS A 782 -4.90 20.34 -17.01
CA HIS A 782 -3.93 19.67 -16.16
C HIS A 782 -3.90 20.31 -14.77
N PHE A 783 -3.88 21.65 -14.70
CA PHE A 783 -3.84 22.38 -13.42
C PHE A 783 -5.11 22.16 -12.57
N PHE A 784 -6.31 22.23 -13.17
CA PHE A 784 -7.57 22.03 -12.47
C PHE A 784 -8.00 20.55 -12.40
N ARG A 785 -7.29 19.65 -13.10
CA ARG A 785 -7.56 18.21 -13.21
C ARG A 785 -8.98 17.91 -13.69
N THR A 786 -9.45 18.68 -14.67
CA THR A 786 -10.78 18.56 -15.26
C THR A 786 -10.77 19.18 -16.66
N ASP A 787 -11.52 18.58 -17.59
CA ASP A 787 -11.77 19.16 -18.92
C ASP A 787 -13.07 20.00 -18.93
N ASP A 788 -13.78 20.09 -17.81
CA ASP A 788 -15.02 20.86 -17.70
C ASP A 788 -14.75 22.30 -17.28
N ARG A 789 -14.93 23.23 -18.23
CA ARG A 789 -14.84 24.66 -17.97
C ARG A 789 -15.80 25.10 -16.85
N ALA A 790 -17.02 24.57 -16.79
CA ALA A 790 -18.01 24.98 -15.81
C ALA A 790 -17.58 24.63 -14.38
N GLU A 791 -16.86 23.53 -14.21
CA GLU A 791 -16.26 23.15 -12.93
C GLU A 791 -15.15 24.13 -12.52
N VAL A 792 -14.27 24.50 -13.45
CA VAL A 792 -13.22 25.50 -13.20
C VAL A 792 -13.81 26.85 -12.82
N GLU A 793 -14.85 27.29 -13.53
CA GLU A 793 -15.57 28.53 -13.20
C GLU A 793 -16.22 28.49 -11.82
N ALA A 794 -16.77 27.33 -11.43
CA ALA A 794 -17.33 27.14 -10.09
C ALA A 794 -16.24 27.21 -9.00
N ARG A 795 -15.08 26.61 -9.24
CA ARG A 795 -13.92 26.67 -8.32
C ARG A 795 -13.38 28.10 -8.20
N CYS A 796 -13.18 28.81 -9.31
CA CYS A 796 -12.76 30.21 -9.29
C CYS A 796 -13.77 31.09 -8.54
N ARG A 797 -15.08 30.88 -8.77
CA ARG A 797 -16.13 31.61 -8.04
C ARG A 797 -16.10 31.34 -6.54
N ALA A 798 -15.92 30.08 -6.14
CA ALA A 798 -15.85 29.70 -4.72
C ALA A 798 -14.62 30.30 -4.01
N ALA A 799 -13.50 30.43 -4.72
CA ALA A 799 -12.26 31.02 -4.23
C ALA A 799 -12.20 32.56 -4.37
N GLY A 800 -13.20 33.21 -4.97
CA GLY A 800 -13.17 34.65 -5.23
C GLY A 800 -12.11 35.08 -6.25
N ILE A 801 -11.66 34.16 -7.10
CA ILE A 801 -10.70 34.40 -8.18
C ILE A 801 -11.46 34.95 -9.39
N GLU A 802 -10.97 36.02 -10.01
CA GLU A 802 -11.49 36.50 -11.30
C GLU A 802 -10.90 35.64 -12.43
N TRP A 803 -11.68 35.32 -13.45
CA TRP A 803 -11.19 34.56 -14.60
C TRP A 803 -11.68 35.11 -15.93
N ARG A 804 -10.93 34.80 -16.99
CA ARG A 804 -11.31 35.07 -18.37
C ARG A 804 -10.75 33.97 -19.27
N TRP A 805 -11.61 33.42 -20.12
CA TRP A 805 -11.19 32.54 -21.21
C TRP A 805 -10.61 33.37 -22.35
N LEU A 806 -9.44 32.97 -22.86
CA LEU A 806 -8.83 33.53 -24.06
C LEU A 806 -9.21 32.66 -25.27
N ASP A 807 -8.74 33.04 -26.46
CA ASP A 807 -8.79 32.18 -27.64
C ASP A 807 -7.93 30.92 -27.44
N ASN A 808 -8.12 29.91 -28.29
CA ASN A 808 -7.43 28.62 -28.24
C ASN A 808 -7.59 27.83 -26.93
N ASP A 809 -8.72 28.00 -26.23
CA ASP A 809 -9.02 27.26 -24.99
C ASP A 809 -8.01 27.52 -23.86
N GLU A 810 -7.45 28.71 -23.81
CA GLU A 810 -6.56 29.14 -22.73
C GLU A 810 -7.35 29.86 -21.61
N LEU A 811 -6.87 29.74 -20.38
CA LEU A 811 -7.49 30.35 -19.20
C LEU A 811 -6.56 31.38 -18.59
N GLN A 812 -7.13 32.54 -18.24
CA GLN A 812 -6.44 33.52 -17.42
C GLN A 812 -7.17 33.69 -16.09
N THR A 813 -6.43 33.61 -14.99
CA THR A 813 -6.92 33.84 -13.63
C THR A 813 -6.29 35.09 -13.04
N ARG A 814 -7.04 35.84 -12.22
CA ARG A 814 -6.60 37.06 -11.58
C ARG A 814 -7.04 37.06 -10.12
N THR A 815 -6.07 37.21 -9.22
CA THR A 815 -6.28 37.08 -7.78
C THR A 815 -5.79 38.34 -7.09
N ARG A 816 -6.68 39.02 -6.37
CA ARG A 816 -6.33 40.20 -5.57
C ARG A 816 -5.76 39.78 -4.23
N CYS A 817 -4.61 40.33 -3.88
CA CYS A 817 -3.90 40.04 -2.65
C CYS A 817 -3.44 41.34 -1.98
N PRO A 818 -3.37 41.41 -0.64
CA PRO A 818 -2.72 42.51 0.03
C PRO A 818 -1.21 42.51 -0.29
N ALA A 819 -0.64 43.69 -0.50
CA ALA A 819 0.82 43.86 -0.56
C ALA A 819 1.44 44.01 0.84
N ILE A 820 0.69 44.68 1.72
CA ILE A 820 1.00 44.95 3.11
C ILE A 820 -0.11 44.32 3.96
N ILE A 821 0.29 43.57 4.98
CA ILE A 821 -0.63 42.98 5.95
C ILE A 821 -0.39 43.53 7.36
N THR A 822 -1.38 43.40 8.22
CA THR A 822 -1.20 43.51 9.67
C THR A 822 -1.15 42.10 10.24
N HIS A 823 -0.03 41.74 10.88
CA HIS A 823 0.15 40.39 11.41
C HIS A 823 -0.85 40.13 12.56
N PRO A 824 -1.67 39.06 12.49
CA PRO A 824 -2.81 38.89 13.37
C PRO A 824 -2.43 38.64 14.84
N ILE A 825 -1.20 38.16 15.10
CA ILE A 825 -0.72 37.83 16.45
C ILE A 825 0.08 38.99 17.06
N THR A 826 0.91 39.68 16.25
CA THR A 826 1.84 40.69 16.76
C THR A 826 1.37 42.12 16.51
N GLY A 827 0.37 42.32 15.64
CA GLY A 827 -0.10 43.64 15.20
C GLY A 827 0.86 44.41 14.30
N ALA A 828 2.00 43.82 13.93
CA ALA A 828 3.02 44.50 13.12
C ALA A 828 2.58 44.61 11.65
N ARG A 829 2.89 45.75 11.02
CA ARG A 829 2.75 45.92 9.56
C ARG A 829 3.91 45.23 8.85
N SER A 830 3.61 44.45 7.83
CA SER A 830 4.59 43.60 7.14
C SER A 830 4.41 43.62 5.63
N PHE A 831 5.52 43.71 4.90
CA PHE A 831 5.56 43.54 3.44
C PHE A 831 5.52 42.05 3.09
N PHE A 832 4.32 41.51 2.86
CA PHE A 832 4.07 40.08 2.66
C PHE A 832 3.55 39.81 1.24
N ASN A 833 4.40 39.32 0.34
CA ASN A 833 4.02 39.06 -1.05
C ASN A 833 5.08 38.20 -1.79
N GLN A 834 4.79 37.91 -3.07
CA GLN A 834 5.71 37.24 -4.01
C GLN A 834 5.96 38.08 -5.28
N VAL A 835 6.04 39.41 -5.15
CA VAL A 835 6.07 40.31 -6.31
C VAL A 835 7.29 40.07 -7.22
N GLN A 836 8.46 39.73 -6.65
CA GLN A 836 9.67 39.46 -7.44
C GLN A 836 9.57 38.19 -8.29
N LEU A 837 8.92 37.13 -7.79
CA LEU A 837 8.75 35.87 -8.52
C LEU A 837 7.72 35.95 -9.67
N HIS A 838 6.87 36.98 -9.68
CA HIS A 838 5.77 37.10 -10.62
C HIS A 838 5.92 38.29 -11.57
N HIS A 839 6.69 39.33 -11.24
CA HIS A 839 6.84 40.47 -12.14
C HIS A 839 7.86 40.19 -13.25
N ILE A 840 7.48 40.45 -14.51
CA ILE A 840 8.32 40.17 -15.69
C ILE A 840 9.65 40.93 -15.71
N TYR A 841 9.78 42.00 -14.92
CA TYR A 841 11.04 42.74 -14.73
C TYR A 841 12.18 41.82 -14.28
N TRP A 842 11.86 40.75 -13.53
CA TRP A 842 12.81 39.82 -12.96
C TRP A 842 13.17 38.64 -13.89
N LEU A 843 12.63 38.62 -15.11
CA LEU A 843 13.12 37.75 -16.16
C LEU A 843 14.48 38.26 -16.67
N GLU A 844 15.33 37.35 -17.14
CA GLU A 844 16.56 37.73 -17.85
C GLU A 844 16.21 38.67 -19.01
N PRO A 845 16.96 39.77 -19.25
CA PRO A 845 16.57 40.79 -20.22
C PRO A 845 16.23 40.24 -21.61
N ASP A 846 17.07 39.38 -22.16
CA ASP A 846 16.87 38.75 -23.46
C ASP A 846 15.61 37.86 -23.47
N ALA A 847 15.40 37.07 -22.41
CA ALA A 847 14.22 36.22 -22.27
C ALA A 847 12.93 37.06 -22.11
N ARG A 848 12.99 38.19 -21.41
CA ARG A 848 11.88 39.14 -21.27
C ARG A 848 11.52 39.72 -22.63
N GLU A 849 12.50 40.18 -23.40
CA GLU A 849 12.28 40.73 -24.75
C GLU A 849 11.68 39.68 -25.70
N ASP A 850 12.26 38.48 -25.73
CA ASP A 850 11.79 37.37 -26.58
C ASP A 850 10.35 36.97 -26.23
N LEU A 851 10.04 36.76 -24.95
CA LEU A 851 8.69 36.38 -24.51
C LEU A 851 7.66 37.48 -24.81
N LEU A 852 8.02 38.75 -24.59
CA LEU A 852 7.14 39.86 -24.92
C LEU A 852 6.93 40.00 -26.44
N ALA A 853 7.96 39.77 -27.25
CA ALA A 853 7.86 39.82 -28.71
C ALA A 853 7.03 38.66 -29.27
N MET A 854 7.15 37.46 -28.71
CA MET A 854 6.47 36.26 -29.18
C MET A 854 5.01 36.19 -28.73
N PHE A 855 4.72 36.56 -27.48
CA PHE A 855 3.42 36.27 -26.85
C PHE A 855 2.67 37.51 -26.38
N GLY A 856 3.36 38.65 -26.27
CA GLY A 856 2.81 39.87 -25.72
C GLY A 856 2.57 39.80 -24.20
N LEU A 857 2.36 40.97 -23.60
CA LEU A 857 2.21 41.10 -22.15
C LEU A 857 1.00 40.32 -21.59
N GLU A 858 -0.08 40.25 -22.37
CA GLU A 858 -1.35 39.65 -21.94
C GLU A 858 -1.29 38.13 -21.78
N ARG A 859 -0.37 37.46 -22.50
CA ARG A 859 -0.19 35.99 -22.44
C ARG A 859 1.04 35.56 -21.65
N MET A 860 1.67 36.47 -20.92
CA MET A 860 2.75 36.09 -20.02
C MET A 860 2.20 35.07 -18.99
N PRO A 861 2.91 33.95 -18.76
CA PRO A 861 2.42 32.85 -17.94
C PRO A 861 2.16 33.31 -16.50
N ARG A 862 3.00 34.23 -16.00
CA ARG A 862 2.81 34.91 -14.71
C ARG A 862 3.11 36.40 -14.86
N HIS A 863 2.25 37.23 -14.27
CA HIS A 863 2.51 38.64 -14.08
C HIS A 863 1.84 39.18 -12.80
N VAL A 864 2.21 40.38 -12.36
CA VAL A 864 1.63 41.04 -11.19
C VAL A 864 1.50 42.54 -11.45
N TYR A 865 0.33 43.07 -11.10
CA TYR A 865 -0.05 44.47 -11.25
C TYR A 865 -0.39 45.06 -9.87
N PHE A 866 -0.62 46.36 -9.78
CA PHE A 866 -1.37 46.90 -8.65
C PHE A 866 -2.80 46.33 -8.65
N GLY A 867 -3.47 46.27 -7.50
CA GLY A 867 -4.79 45.65 -7.39
C GLY A 867 -5.88 46.30 -8.24
N ASP A 868 -5.71 47.56 -8.68
CA ASP A 868 -6.59 48.22 -9.65
C ASP A 868 -6.32 47.81 -11.12
N GLY A 869 -5.33 46.95 -11.37
CA GLY A 869 -4.91 46.49 -12.69
C GLY A 869 -3.88 47.38 -13.38
N SER A 870 -3.45 48.49 -12.76
CA SER A 870 -2.39 49.33 -13.31
C SER A 870 -1.01 48.64 -13.22
N PRO A 871 -0.14 48.80 -14.23
CA PRO A 871 1.19 48.17 -14.24
C PRO A 871 2.06 48.73 -13.12
N ILE A 872 2.88 47.86 -12.52
CA ILE A 872 3.89 48.29 -11.56
C ILE A 872 5.12 48.77 -12.36
N PRO A 873 5.58 50.01 -12.18
CA PRO A 873 6.75 50.52 -12.90
C PRO A 873 8.01 49.69 -12.62
N ASP A 874 8.83 49.46 -13.66
CA ASP A 874 10.12 48.77 -13.53
C ASP A 874 11.04 49.45 -12.49
N GLN A 875 10.99 50.78 -12.36
CA GLN A 875 11.71 51.53 -11.33
C GLN A 875 11.31 51.14 -9.90
N ASP A 876 10.03 50.80 -9.67
CA ASP A 876 9.53 50.42 -8.35
C ASP A 876 9.95 48.98 -8.05
N MET A 877 9.97 48.10 -9.06
CA MET A 877 10.51 46.75 -8.96
C MET A 877 12.01 46.73 -8.69
N GLN A 878 12.77 47.58 -9.39
CA GLN A 878 14.19 47.75 -9.14
C GLN A 878 14.44 48.18 -7.70
N LEU A 879 13.73 49.21 -7.23
CA LEU A 879 13.84 49.69 -5.86
C LEU A 879 13.49 48.62 -4.83
N ILE A 880 12.42 47.85 -5.05
CA ILE A 880 12.06 46.73 -4.18
C ILE A 880 13.20 45.70 -4.11
N GLY A 881 13.86 45.40 -5.23
CA GLY A 881 15.04 44.54 -5.26
C GLY A 881 16.21 45.08 -4.46
N GLU A 882 16.56 46.34 -4.66
CA GLU A 882 17.63 47.02 -3.92
C GLU A 882 17.35 47.04 -2.40
N LEU A 883 16.09 47.26 -2.01
CA LEU A 883 15.68 47.24 -0.62
C LEU A 883 15.72 45.84 0.00
N TYR A 884 15.26 44.81 -0.72
CA TYR A 884 15.40 43.43 -0.26
C TYR A 884 16.86 43.08 0.02
N GLU A 885 17.75 43.41 -0.91
CA GLU A 885 19.19 43.20 -0.75
C GLU A 885 19.79 43.99 0.42
N ALA A 886 19.37 45.26 0.60
CA ALA A 886 19.83 46.08 1.71
C ALA A 886 19.32 45.60 3.08
N CYS A 887 18.19 44.90 3.12
CA CYS A 887 17.60 44.35 4.34
C CYS A 887 18.02 42.89 4.59
N ALA A 888 18.66 42.23 3.63
CA ALA A 888 18.94 40.80 3.69
C ALA A 888 20.05 40.47 4.69
N VAL A 889 19.76 39.49 5.53
CA VAL A 889 20.76 38.81 6.36
C VAL A 889 21.13 37.50 5.68
N ARG A 890 22.43 37.33 5.41
CA ARG A 890 22.98 36.12 4.80
C ARG A 890 23.77 35.33 5.81
N PHE A 891 23.51 34.04 5.88
CA PHE A 891 24.32 33.10 6.65
C PHE A 891 24.66 31.88 5.83
N GLN A 892 25.84 31.33 6.12
CA GLN A 892 26.27 30.05 5.58
C GLN A 892 25.67 28.93 6.41
N TRP A 893 25.14 27.94 5.73
CA TRP A 893 24.58 26.74 6.35
C TRP A 893 25.68 25.88 6.97
N GLN A 894 25.43 25.41 8.19
CA GLN A 894 26.18 24.32 8.81
C GLN A 894 25.29 23.07 8.83
N LYS A 895 25.91 21.89 8.73
CA LYS A 895 25.17 20.64 8.87
C LYS A 895 24.50 20.61 10.25
N GLY A 896 23.20 20.33 10.29
CA GLY A 896 22.42 20.29 11.52
C GLY A 896 21.69 21.60 11.85
N ASP A 897 22.00 22.70 11.17
CA ASP A 897 21.29 23.97 11.39
C ASP A 897 19.79 23.84 11.06
N VAL A 898 18.95 24.49 11.86
CA VAL A 898 17.54 24.69 11.56
C VAL A 898 17.19 26.16 11.68
N ILE A 899 16.58 26.76 10.65
CA ILE A 899 15.96 28.09 10.77
C ILE A 899 14.44 27.93 10.79
N LEU A 900 13.80 28.49 11.83
CA LEU A 900 12.35 28.65 11.95
C LEU A 900 12.01 30.09 11.63
N VAL A 901 11.12 30.34 10.68
CA VAL A 901 10.66 31.68 10.29
C VAL A 901 9.15 31.78 10.36
N ASP A 902 8.66 32.98 10.70
CA ASP A 902 7.26 33.34 10.51
C ASP A 902 7.11 33.93 9.10
N ASN A 903 6.50 33.17 8.20
CA ASN A 903 6.34 33.50 6.79
C ASN A 903 5.63 34.84 6.57
N MET A 904 4.81 35.29 7.53
CA MET A 904 4.10 36.56 7.45
C MET A 904 4.96 37.75 7.90
N LEU A 905 6.11 37.50 8.54
CA LEU A 905 7.06 38.51 9.03
C LEU A 905 8.43 38.42 8.36
N ALA A 906 8.74 37.32 7.67
CA ALA A 906 10.04 37.08 7.06
C ALA A 906 9.92 36.55 5.63
N ALA A 907 10.64 37.17 4.71
CA ALA A 907 10.84 36.68 3.35
C ALA A 907 12.19 35.95 3.26
N HIS A 908 12.30 34.99 2.34
CA HIS A 908 13.52 34.24 2.14
C HIS A 908 13.85 34.07 0.65
N ALA A 909 15.12 33.78 0.38
CA ALA A 909 15.68 33.58 -0.95
C ALA A 909 16.70 32.42 -0.94
N ARG A 910 17.25 32.09 -2.11
CA ARG A 910 18.36 31.15 -2.23
C ARG A 910 19.41 31.69 -3.19
N ASP A 911 20.60 31.97 -2.68
CA ASP A 911 21.73 32.34 -3.53
C ASP A 911 22.17 31.14 -4.41
N PRO A 912 22.74 31.39 -5.60
CA PRO A 912 23.33 30.34 -6.44
C PRO A 912 24.39 29.51 -5.70
N TYR A 913 24.58 28.26 -6.10
CA TYR A 913 25.53 27.35 -5.48
C TYR A 913 26.09 26.31 -6.45
N GLU A 914 27.21 25.69 -6.06
CA GLU A 914 27.84 24.59 -6.79
C GLU A 914 28.06 23.38 -5.87
N GLY A 915 27.75 22.20 -6.38
CA GLY A 915 27.94 20.95 -5.66
C GLY A 915 26.73 20.56 -4.78
N PRO A 916 26.82 19.45 -4.03
CA PRO A 916 25.66 18.87 -3.38
C PRO A 916 25.16 19.74 -2.21
N ARG A 917 23.88 20.10 -2.26
CA ARG A 917 23.17 20.84 -1.20
C ARG A 917 21.85 20.15 -0.89
N LYS A 918 21.58 19.87 0.38
CA LYS A 918 20.32 19.23 0.83
C LYS A 918 19.70 20.02 1.98
N ILE A 919 18.67 20.80 1.64
CA ILE A 919 17.81 21.49 2.62
C ILE A 919 16.44 20.82 2.64
N VAL A 920 15.93 20.58 3.84
CA VAL A 920 14.63 19.96 4.11
C VAL A 920 13.72 21.01 4.70
N VAL A 921 12.45 21.01 4.32
CA VAL A 921 11.46 22.00 4.76
C VAL A 921 10.35 21.30 5.54
N ALA A 922 9.87 21.93 6.61
CA ALA A 922 8.61 21.56 7.27
C ALA A 922 7.76 22.81 7.44
N MET A 923 6.44 22.66 7.40
CA MET A 923 5.49 23.76 7.44
C MET A 923 4.32 23.42 8.35
N GLY A 924 3.75 24.44 8.99
CA GLY A 924 2.58 24.26 9.83
C GLY A 924 1.94 25.59 10.21
N ASP A 925 0.83 25.48 10.95
CA ASP A 925 0.01 26.63 11.36
C ASP A 925 -0.54 27.40 10.14
N MET A 926 -1.44 26.74 9.40
CA MET A 926 -2.03 27.30 8.19
C MET A 926 -2.95 28.48 8.52
N PHE A 927 -2.82 29.56 7.74
CA PHE A 927 -3.63 30.76 7.84
C PHE A 927 -4.39 30.98 6.55
N ASP A 928 -5.67 31.32 6.68
CA ASP A 928 -6.53 31.65 5.55
C ASP A 928 -6.68 33.17 5.40
N ARG A 929 -6.77 33.64 4.15
CA ARG A 929 -6.95 35.05 3.81
C ARG A 929 -8.16 35.67 4.50
N ALA A 930 -9.28 34.95 4.57
CA ALA A 930 -10.49 35.40 5.24
C ALA A 930 -10.28 35.69 6.74
N ALA A 931 -9.37 34.96 7.40
CA ALA A 931 -9.04 35.20 8.81
C ALA A 931 -8.25 36.51 8.99
N LEU A 932 -7.45 36.90 8.01
CA LEU A 932 -6.70 38.15 8.01
C LEU A 932 -7.63 39.37 7.85
N GLU A 933 -8.64 39.25 6.98
CA GLU A 933 -9.68 40.26 6.79
C GLU A 933 -10.60 40.40 8.01
N ALA A 934 -11.00 39.28 8.63
CA ALA A 934 -11.79 39.28 9.86
C ALA A 934 -11.03 39.92 11.04
N ALA A 935 -9.73 39.62 11.19
CA ALA A 935 -8.89 40.23 12.21
C ALA A 935 -8.74 41.74 12.02
N ALA A 936 -8.61 42.21 10.78
CA ALA A 936 -8.59 43.63 10.45
C ALA A 936 -9.93 44.31 10.79
N ALA A 937 -11.06 43.68 10.47
CA ALA A 937 -12.40 44.20 10.78
C ALA A 937 -12.66 44.30 12.30
N MET A 938 -12.24 43.31 13.09
CA MET A 938 -12.36 43.33 14.55
C MET A 938 -11.48 44.41 15.20
N GLN A 939 -10.28 44.69 14.66
CA GLN A 939 -9.42 45.78 15.14
C GLN A 939 -10.02 47.17 14.88
N VAL A 940 -10.69 47.37 13.74
CA VAL A 940 -11.41 48.61 13.43
C VAL A 940 -12.60 48.80 14.39
N MET A 941 -13.40 47.76 14.62
CA MET A 941 -14.51 47.83 15.60
C MET A 941 -14.02 48.11 17.03
N ALA A 942 -12.91 47.50 17.46
CA ALA A 942 -12.33 47.74 18.77
C ALA A 942 -11.71 49.14 18.92
N THR A 943 -11.26 49.78 17.83
CA THR A 943 -10.78 51.17 17.85
C THR A 943 -11.92 52.18 17.80
N GLU A 944 -13.03 51.86 17.13
CA GLU A 944 -14.26 52.66 17.17
C GLU A 944 -14.96 52.59 18.54
N GLU A 945 -15.00 51.42 19.20
CA GLU A 945 -15.50 51.27 20.59
C GLU A 945 -14.61 51.95 21.64
N ALA A 946 -13.31 52.15 21.36
CA ALA A 946 -12.40 52.86 22.25
C ALA A 946 -12.40 54.39 22.02
N GLN A 947 -13.00 54.87 20.93
CA GLN A 947 -13.13 56.29 20.59
C GLN A 947 -14.54 56.87 20.80
N GLY A 948 -15.55 56.01 20.98
CA GLY A 948 -16.89 56.37 21.49
C GLY A 948 -16.96 56.34 23.01
#